data_AF-A0A3M1FG30-F1
#
_entry.id   AF-A0A3M1FG30-F1
#
_cell.length_a   1.000
_cell.length_b   1.000
_cell.length_c   1.000
_cell.angle_alpha   90.00
_cell.angle_beta   90.00
_cell.angle_gamma   90.00
#
_symmetry.space_group_name_H-M   'P 1'
#
loop_
_entity.id
_entity.type
_entity.pdbx_description
1 polymer ?
#
loop_
_entity_poly.entity_id
_entity_poly.type
_entity_poly.pdbx_seq_one_letter_code
_entity_poly.pdbx_strand_id
1 'polypeptide(L)'
;MEGEQFIPATPPRPRFPRSVLVVLIGIVLTGIVGGIVYWQKREILPPPPAVSPPSPRPAPHPPLPSQPSSPPPPPPITQSSPTQIASVAAKRFAQLENITLEKADVVPKIPEYSLPLAVKDIANYQKFSQKFRLSSGALSLLEKNGFVVIPTPKDIAEQEGYFSRITRKYAYPKNNFAAYYSVLKDKDLPIFVTTDSLLHYYHIFFDTTLMKLERDLFYDDLWQMSKELFDSSLQFYNTSSGDLKEAAKRNVAYFSVALELLKPKEHQVAGDATLREEYCSPGMEPQLCEELIDEMKYIYGEKVSLKYFSKSDLRKYSFNIPSFVQQEVQKELKLIADHKGWDNSPIFIYKEDYSQYVPRGHYTKTEKLKNYFRAMMWYGRMTHLIQGSDQLQKGQSACLNDGIISAYDAKIQTLQAALIANELSQSTGIQEKWQRLYVITAFLVGFSDDLGPHEYAIALDALFQDRISSQLQDIDKKYPEIKNVLSSLPFSPKIYSGLGQCGVASPEQAKTVLRNTKGFRLMGQRLTVDTYLFSKIIDPYSGKYTGNRTPRPFTWVKTDLGTQVRGFPRGLDIMALFGSRRAREILRELGDADYADYEEQFSKLKEEIDSFSTDDWLQNLYWSWIYVLKSLLAEFGDGYQAFMQTQAWQDKELTTALASWAELRHDTILYVKQDSLRAEGAFPREKVKIVGYVEPVPAFYARLLTLSKMTKRGLERLVPLGELEKLKIDVALDGFVQILEKLLGISRKELENKALTEEEYDFINNFGEILEEVVKSVAEGEFGTDAVQTTLVADVHTEGNTEQVLEEGVGNIRTLVAAYRIPDGHILIGVGPTFSYYELKQPMKNRLTDEAWRKLLETNPPPEPEWVKSFSFSGQ
;
A
#
# COMPACT_ATOMS: atom_id res chain seq x y z
N MET A 1 -59.40 32.34 -9.02
CA MET A 1 -58.53 31.68 -8.03
C MET A 1 -57.14 31.60 -8.65
N GLU A 2 -56.41 32.72 -8.89
CA GLU A 2 -55.98 33.80 -7.96
C GLU A 2 -54.98 33.29 -6.90
N GLY A 3 -53.81 33.89 -6.65
CA GLY A 3 -53.06 35.01 -7.28
C GLY A 3 -51.54 34.72 -7.18
N GLU A 4 -50.58 35.41 -7.84
CA GLU A 4 -50.30 36.87 -7.89
C GLU A 4 -50.01 37.51 -6.52
N GLN A 5 -48.96 38.34 -6.31
CA GLN A 5 -47.74 38.65 -7.09
C GLN A 5 -46.74 39.53 -6.25
N PHE A 6 -45.50 39.69 -6.73
CA PHE A 6 -44.55 40.82 -6.46
C PHE A 6 -43.94 41.10 -5.06
N ILE A 7 -42.84 41.89 -5.12
CA ILE A 7 -41.86 42.38 -4.13
C ILE A 7 -41.21 43.68 -4.73
N PRO A 8 -40.25 44.45 -4.12
CA PRO A 8 -39.48 44.29 -2.87
C PRO A 8 -39.33 45.63 -2.07
N ALA A 9 -38.09 45.96 -1.65
CA ALA A 9 -37.52 47.27 -1.25
C ALA A 9 -37.43 47.65 0.26
N THR A 10 -36.42 48.48 0.56
CA THR A 10 -35.94 48.96 1.88
C THR A 10 -35.63 50.47 1.79
N PRO A 11 -35.21 51.19 2.86
CA PRO A 11 -35.46 51.10 4.31
C PRO A 11 -36.17 52.38 4.83
N PRO A 12 -36.21 52.68 6.16
CA PRO A 12 -35.26 53.69 6.67
C PRO A 12 -34.80 53.56 8.15
N ARG A 13 -33.65 54.20 8.46
CA ARG A 13 -33.22 54.71 9.80
C ARG A 13 -33.62 56.21 9.91
N PRO A 14 -33.53 56.97 11.05
CA PRO A 14 -32.67 56.77 12.24
C PRO A 14 -33.21 57.25 13.62
N ARG A 15 -32.42 57.05 14.71
CA ARG A 15 -31.83 58.13 15.55
C ARG A 15 -30.99 57.64 16.75
N PHE A 16 -29.70 57.99 16.72
CA PHE A 16 -28.81 58.23 17.89
C PHE A 16 -29.15 59.62 18.50
N PRO A 17 -28.68 60.05 19.71
CA PRO A 17 -27.32 59.88 20.30
C PRO A 17 -27.34 59.46 21.80
N ARG A 18 -26.26 59.43 22.61
CA ARG A 18 -24.87 59.97 22.58
C ARG A 18 -23.97 58.99 23.41
N SER A 19 -22.64 59.04 23.59
CA SER A 19 -21.68 60.17 23.58
C SER A 19 -20.29 59.89 22.97
N VAL A 20 -19.22 59.84 23.79
CA VAL A 20 -17.86 60.36 23.49
C VAL A 20 -16.86 59.82 24.55
N LEU A 21 -15.54 59.66 24.36
CA LEU A 21 -14.64 59.45 23.19
C LEU A 21 -13.19 59.23 23.74
N VAL A 22 -12.19 59.28 22.84
CA VAL A 22 -10.72 59.51 23.04
C VAL A 22 -9.88 58.21 23.20
N VAL A 23 -9.15 57.64 22.20
CA VAL A 23 -8.16 58.13 21.18
C VAL A 23 -6.71 58.17 21.73
N LEU A 24 -5.62 57.74 21.08
CA LEU A 24 -5.29 56.78 19.98
C LEU A 24 -3.73 56.78 19.76
N ILE A 25 -3.16 55.80 19.01
CA ILE A 25 -1.85 55.85 18.27
C ILE A 25 -0.53 55.86 19.11
N GLY A 26 0.60 55.32 18.59
CA GLY A 26 1.91 55.41 19.30
C GLY A 26 3.24 54.83 18.73
N ILE A 27 3.29 54.26 17.51
CA ILE A 27 4.49 53.94 16.66
C ILE A 27 5.94 54.07 17.24
N VAL A 28 6.59 52.91 17.52
CA VAL A 28 7.90 52.39 16.98
C VAL A 28 9.27 53.17 17.09
N LEU A 29 10.36 52.39 17.27
CA LEU A 29 11.83 52.62 16.98
C LEU A 29 12.83 53.20 18.05
N THR A 30 13.70 52.30 18.55
CA THR A 30 15.18 52.41 18.83
C THR A 30 15.84 53.52 19.68
N GLY A 31 16.79 53.09 20.54
CA GLY A 31 17.92 53.88 21.07
C GLY A 31 18.81 53.04 22.03
N ILE A 32 20.14 53.16 21.98
CA ILE A 32 21.10 52.30 22.76
C ILE A 32 22.20 53.15 23.45
N VAL A 33 22.77 52.62 24.54
CA VAL A 33 24.07 52.96 25.20
C VAL A 33 24.05 54.07 26.27
N GLY A 34 24.66 53.84 27.46
CA GLY A 34 25.37 54.96 28.11
C GLY A 34 25.97 54.95 29.54
N GLY A 35 25.68 54.04 30.49
CA GLY A 35 26.38 54.03 31.81
C GLY A 35 26.06 55.20 32.78
N ILE A 36 26.65 55.37 33.98
CA ILE A 36 27.58 54.58 34.84
C ILE A 36 27.41 55.05 36.31
N VAL A 37 27.56 54.15 37.32
CA VAL A 37 28.13 54.34 38.70
C VAL A 37 27.87 53.03 39.49
N TYR A 38 28.87 52.22 39.90
CA TYR A 38 29.69 52.28 41.15
C TYR A 38 28.86 52.12 42.45
N TRP A 39 29.16 51.29 43.46
CA TRP A 39 30.27 50.33 43.77
C TRP A 39 29.74 49.33 44.86
N GLN A 40 30.42 48.46 45.63
CA GLN A 40 31.81 48.07 45.95
C GLN A 40 31.77 46.61 46.53
N LYS A 41 32.60 45.64 46.14
CA LYS A 41 33.87 45.22 46.79
C LYS A 41 34.65 44.17 45.98
N ARG A 42 35.96 44.06 46.25
CA ARG A 42 36.93 43.09 45.67
C ARG A 42 37.22 41.94 46.70
N GLU A 43 38.14 41.00 46.48
CA GLU A 43 39.63 41.13 46.40
C GLU A 43 40.27 40.07 45.46
N ILE A 44 41.17 40.46 44.52
CA ILE A 44 42.67 40.32 44.52
C ILE A 44 43.13 38.85 44.22
N LEU A 45 43.73 38.49 43.06
CA LEU A 45 45.00 38.87 42.36
C LEU A 45 46.29 38.29 43.03
N PRO A 46 47.41 37.99 42.31
CA PRO A 46 47.92 38.62 41.06
C PRO A 46 48.50 37.69 39.94
N PRO A 47 49.01 38.25 38.81
CA PRO A 47 49.46 37.49 37.62
C PRO A 47 50.96 37.72 37.17
N PRO A 48 51.35 38.25 35.97
CA PRO A 48 52.39 37.61 35.12
C PRO A 48 53.59 38.52 34.76
N PRO A 49 54.47 38.10 33.81
CA PRO A 49 54.86 38.99 32.68
C PRO A 49 55.22 38.25 31.35
N ALA A 50 55.57 38.86 30.20
CA ALA A 50 55.15 40.09 29.46
C ALA A 50 55.99 40.25 28.15
N VAL A 51 55.57 41.12 27.18
CA VAL A 51 56.38 42.05 26.30
C VAL A 51 57.67 41.54 25.58
N SER A 52 57.97 41.77 24.28
CA SER A 52 57.34 42.42 23.09
C SER A 52 58.19 42.19 21.79
N PRO A 53 57.68 42.37 20.54
CA PRO A 53 58.47 42.17 19.28
C PRO A 53 59.46 43.31 18.96
N PRO A 54 60.53 43.06 18.15
CA PRO A 54 60.53 43.49 16.73
C PRO A 54 61.37 42.61 15.73
N SER A 55 61.37 42.99 14.45
CA SER A 55 62.08 42.38 13.27
C SER A 55 63.53 42.93 13.08
N PRO A 56 64.35 42.69 11.99
CA PRO A 56 64.13 41.93 10.71
C PRO A 56 65.34 41.18 10.02
N ARG A 57 65.04 40.41 8.94
CA ARG A 57 65.93 39.98 7.78
C ARG A 57 67.13 39.01 8.04
N PRO A 58 67.75 38.38 7.01
CA PRO A 58 67.38 38.16 5.59
C PRO A 58 67.31 36.65 5.16
N ALA A 59 67.14 36.34 3.86
CA ALA A 59 67.01 34.99 3.28
C ALA A 59 68.34 34.41 2.69
N PRO A 60 68.37 33.11 2.32
CA PRO A 60 68.25 32.76 0.88
C PRO A 60 67.35 31.54 0.53
N HIS A 61 67.14 31.31 -0.77
CA HIS A 61 66.31 30.26 -1.41
C HIS A 61 67.15 29.00 -1.80
N PRO A 62 66.60 27.93 -2.47
CA PRO A 62 65.20 27.52 -2.72
C PRO A 62 64.91 26.05 -2.26
N PRO A 63 63.68 25.53 -2.49
CA PRO A 63 63.56 24.51 -3.56
C PRO A 63 62.36 24.74 -4.52
N LEU A 64 62.15 23.78 -5.44
CA LEU A 64 61.26 23.88 -6.61
C LEU A 64 59.74 23.82 -6.31
N PRO A 65 58.86 24.25 -7.26
CA PRO A 65 57.45 24.49 -6.99
C PRO A 65 56.58 23.22 -6.91
N SER A 66 55.62 23.25 -5.98
CA SER A 66 54.49 22.31 -5.93
C SER A 66 53.50 22.57 -7.06
N GLN A 67 52.92 21.52 -7.63
CA GLN A 67 51.82 21.61 -8.60
C GLN A 67 50.57 22.27 -7.98
N PRO A 68 49.71 22.93 -8.78
CA PRO A 68 48.40 23.39 -8.30
C PRO A 68 47.54 22.19 -7.89
N SER A 69 46.94 22.27 -6.71
CA SER A 69 45.97 21.28 -6.24
C SER A 69 44.79 21.19 -7.20
N SER A 70 44.46 19.97 -7.63
CA SER A 70 43.22 19.70 -8.37
C SER A 70 41.99 20.12 -7.55
N PRO A 71 40.86 20.47 -8.19
CA PRO A 71 39.58 20.58 -7.49
C PRO A 71 39.28 19.30 -6.69
N PRO A 72 38.48 19.37 -5.60
CA PRO A 72 37.93 18.16 -5.01
C PRO A 72 37.16 17.37 -6.09
N PRO A 73 37.18 16.03 -6.07
CA PRO A 73 36.39 15.25 -7.00
C PRO A 73 34.90 15.59 -6.83
N PRO A 74 34.10 15.56 -7.92
CA PRO A 74 32.65 15.65 -7.80
C PRO A 74 32.14 14.50 -6.90
N PRO A 75 30.97 14.67 -6.24
CA PRO A 75 30.37 13.60 -5.46
C PRO A 75 30.12 12.36 -6.35
N PRO A 76 30.11 11.14 -5.80
CA PRO A 76 29.97 9.92 -6.58
C PRO A 76 28.75 9.94 -7.50
N ILE A 77 29.00 9.87 -8.81
CA ILE A 77 27.97 9.82 -9.83
C ILE A 77 27.20 8.50 -9.70
N THR A 78 25.88 8.55 -9.79
CA THR A 78 24.94 7.47 -9.44
C THR A 78 24.83 6.34 -10.48
N GLN A 79 25.98 5.87 -10.99
CA GLN A 79 26.02 4.60 -11.71
C GLN A 79 25.41 3.50 -10.83
N SER A 80 24.38 2.82 -11.34
CA SER A 80 23.74 1.73 -10.60
C SER A 80 24.74 0.62 -10.34
N SER A 81 24.76 0.12 -9.09
CA SER A 81 25.79 -0.84 -8.69
C SER A 81 25.69 -2.13 -9.53
N PRO A 82 26.81 -2.78 -9.88
CA PRO A 82 26.79 -4.05 -10.62
C PRO A 82 25.90 -5.11 -9.95
N THR A 83 25.83 -5.10 -8.62
CA THR A 83 24.93 -5.94 -7.82
C THR A 83 23.45 -5.66 -8.08
N GLN A 84 23.04 -4.40 -8.23
CA GLN A 84 21.66 -4.04 -8.60
C GLN A 84 21.33 -4.50 -10.03
N ILE A 85 22.24 -4.30 -11.00
CA ILE A 85 22.04 -4.74 -12.40
C ILE A 85 21.89 -6.27 -12.45
N ALA A 86 22.78 -7.00 -11.77
CA ALA A 86 22.69 -8.46 -11.65
C ALA A 86 21.38 -8.92 -10.99
N SER A 87 20.92 -8.23 -9.94
CA SER A 87 19.68 -8.60 -9.22
C SER A 87 18.41 -8.48 -10.07
N VAL A 88 18.35 -7.49 -10.96
CA VAL A 88 17.22 -7.33 -11.89
C VAL A 88 17.27 -8.39 -12.99
N ALA A 89 18.43 -8.59 -13.63
CA ALA A 89 18.60 -9.60 -14.67
C ALA A 89 18.38 -11.05 -14.17
N ALA A 90 18.69 -11.33 -12.91
CA ALA A 90 18.41 -12.60 -12.25
C ALA A 90 16.99 -12.69 -11.65
N LYS A 91 16.21 -11.60 -11.65
CA LYS A 91 14.92 -11.43 -10.97
C LYS A 91 14.92 -11.89 -9.51
N ARG A 92 16.04 -11.67 -8.82
CA ARG A 92 16.28 -12.09 -7.45
C ARG A 92 17.25 -11.12 -6.79
N PHE A 93 16.91 -10.62 -5.61
CA PHE A 93 17.90 -9.91 -4.81
C PHE A 93 19.05 -10.86 -4.46
N ALA A 94 20.28 -10.45 -4.76
CA ALA A 94 21.50 -11.17 -4.39
C ALA A 94 21.73 -11.03 -2.87
N GLN A 95 20.88 -11.74 -2.13
CA GLN A 95 20.63 -11.77 -0.68
C GLN A 95 20.49 -10.40 0.02
N LEU A 96 19.51 -10.31 0.91
CA LEU A 96 19.42 -9.24 1.91
C LEU A 96 20.35 -9.61 3.07
N GLU A 97 21.65 -9.68 2.78
CA GLU A 97 22.68 -10.14 3.70
C GLU A 97 22.60 -9.38 5.04
N ASN A 98 22.68 -10.13 6.14
CA ASN A 98 22.57 -9.66 7.53
C ASN A 98 21.14 -9.34 8.04
N ILE A 99 20.07 -9.75 7.34
CA ILE A 99 18.75 -9.90 7.99
C ILE A 99 18.74 -11.22 8.75
N THR A 100 18.90 -11.15 10.08
CA THR A 100 18.69 -12.28 10.98
C THR A 100 17.26 -12.23 11.50
N LEU A 101 16.54 -13.35 11.43
CA LEU A 101 15.21 -13.48 12.05
C LEU A 101 15.33 -13.31 13.57
N GLU A 102 14.58 -12.37 14.13
CA GLU A 102 14.54 -12.14 15.57
C GLU A 102 13.97 -13.36 16.30
N LYS A 103 14.54 -13.69 17.46
CA LYS A 103 14.15 -14.90 18.21
C LYS A 103 12.83 -14.70 18.95
N ALA A 104 11.99 -15.73 18.92
CA ALA A 104 10.70 -15.75 19.63
C ALA A 104 10.67 -16.76 20.79
N ASP A 105 11.76 -17.50 21.03
CA ASP A 105 11.83 -18.66 21.90
C ASP A 105 11.31 -18.37 23.32
N VAL A 106 10.24 -19.07 23.70
CA VAL A 106 9.52 -18.92 24.97
C VAL A 106 8.90 -20.27 25.35
N VAL A 107 8.76 -20.53 26.66
CA VAL A 107 8.00 -21.69 27.17
C VAL A 107 6.81 -21.16 27.95
N PRO A 108 5.58 -21.27 27.43
CA PRO A 108 4.36 -20.84 28.10
C PRO A 108 4.14 -21.57 29.43
N LYS A 109 3.72 -20.83 30.47
CA LYS A 109 3.63 -21.27 31.88
C LYS A 109 2.43 -20.66 32.62
N ILE A 110 1.49 -20.03 31.92
CA ILE A 110 0.31 -19.43 32.53
C ILE A 110 -0.59 -20.55 33.08
N PRO A 111 -0.98 -20.53 34.37
CA PRO A 111 -1.91 -21.51 34.92
C PRO A 111 -3.30 -21.38 34.26
N GLU A 112 -3.86 -22.50 33.80
CA GLU A 112 -5.17 -22.52 33.14
C GLU A 112 -6.29 -22.00 34.07
N TYR A 113 -7.36 -21.45 33.50
CA TYR A 113 -8.64 -21.23 34.19
C TYR A 113 -9.76 -21.84 33.35
N SER A 114 -10.73 -22.46 34.01
CA SER A 114 -11.79 -23.21 33.31
C SER A 114 -12.73 -22.30 32.54
N LEU A 115 -13.15 -22.78 31.36
CA LEU A 115 -14.26 -22.22 30.58
C LEU A 115 -15.47 -23.18 30.65
N PRO A 116 -16.72 -22.68 30.76
CA PRO A 116 -17.10 -21.26 30.86
C PRO A 116 -16.66 -20.60 32.18
N LEU A 117 -16.12 -19.38 32.07
CA LEU A 117 -15.66 -18.56 33.19
C LEU A 117 -16.84 -17.76 33.76
N ALA A 118 -17.20 -17.97 35.03
CA ALA A 118 -18.25 -17.17 35.67
C ALA A 118 -17.71 -15.79 36.06
N VAL A 119 -18.43 -14.71 35.71
CA VAL A 119 -17.93 -13.33 35.91
C VAL A 119 -17.67 -12.90 37.37
N LYS A 120 -18.16 -13.68 38.34
CA LYS A 120 -17.83 -13.53 39.77
C LYS A 120 -16.36 -13.85 40.10
N ASP A 121 -15.70 -14.65 39.28
CA ASP A 121 -14.31 -15.11 39.49
C ASP A 121 -13.28 -14.19 38.79
N ILE A 122 -13.78 -13.21 38.01
CA ILE A 122 -13.00 -12.09 37.48
C ILE A 122 -12.91 -11.01 38.56
N ALA A 123 -11.76 -10.94 39.24
CA ALA A 123 -11.56 -10.19 40.48
C ALA A 123 -11.90 -8.70 40.39
N ASN A 124 -11.83 -8.11 39.19
CA ASN A 124 -12.06 -6.69 38.96
C ASN A 124 -13.40 -6.35 38.26
N TYR A 125 -14.22 -7.35 37.88
CA TYR A 125 -15.44 -7.15 37.06
C TYR A 125 -16.51 -6.23 37.68
N GLN A 126 -16.53 -6.04 39.01
CA GLN A 126 -17.45 -5.08 39.63
C GLN A 126 -17.09 -3.61 39.31
N LYS A 127 -15.79 -3.25 39.27
CA LYS A 127 -15.36 -1.92 38.79
C LYS A 127 -15.54 -1.82 37.26
N PHE A 128 -15.54 -2.94 36.54
CA PHE A 128 -15.85 -2.97 35.10
C PHE A 128 -17.30 -2.58 34.84
N SER A 129 -18.22 -3.36 35.38
CA SER A 129 -19.67 -3.29 35.09
C SER A 129 -20.35 -1.97 35.49
N GLN A 130 -19.76 -1.22 36.41
CA GLN A 130 -20.18 0.16 36.75
C GLN A 130 -20.03 1.13 35.56
N LYS A 131 -18.97 0.95 34.77
CA LYS A 131 -18.61 1.80 33.64
C LYS A 131 -18.97 1.13 32.29
N PHE A 132 -18.64 -0.16 32.11
CA PHE A 132 -18.88 -0.96 30.88
C PHE A 132 -20.14 -1.79 31.07
N ARG A 133 -21.13 -1.65 30.19
CA ARG A 133 -22.23 -2.63 30.14
C ARG A 133 -22.15 -3.47 28.88
N LEU A 134 -21.80 -4.74 29.06
CA LEU A 134 -22.01 -5.78 28.07
C LEU A 134 -23.51 -6.14 28.06
N SER A 135 -24.08 -6.37 26.88
CA SER A 135 -25.41 -6.98 26.76
C SER A 135 -25.37 -8.45 27.20
N SER A 136 -26.52 -9.06 27.49
CA SER A 136 -26.59 -10.45 27.96
C SER A 136 -26.01 -11.45 26.96
N GLY A 137 -26.17 -11.21 25.66
CA GLY A 137 -25.55 -12.02 24.60
C GLY A 137 -24.02 -11.86 24.55
N ALA A 138 -23.51 -10.63 24.70
CA ALA A 138 -22.08 -10.38 24.77
C ALA A 138 -21.45 -10.99 26.04
N LEU A 139 -22.16 -10.93 27.18
CA LEU A 139 -21.76 -11.56 28.43
C LEU A 139 -21.69 -13.08 28.30
N SER A 140 -22.68 -13.71 27.65
CA SER A 140 -22.69 -15.15 27.39
C SER A 140 -21.50 -15.62 26.54
N LEU A 141 -21.06 -14.82 25.56
CA LEU A 141 -19.83 -15.09 24.81
C LEU A 141 -18.56 -14.90 25.67
N LEU A 142 -18.50 -13.85 26.49
CA LEU A 142 -17.39 -13.63 27.43
C LEU A 142 -17.23 -14.79 28.41
N GLU A 143 -18.32 -15.27 29.01
CA GLU A 143 -18.30 -16.42 29.92
C GLU A 143 -17.89 -17.70 29.15
N LYS A 144 -18.49 -17.97 27.99
CA LYS A 144 -18.19 -19.16 27.17
C LYS A 144 -16.75 -19.24 26.69
N ASN A 145 -16.22 -18.15 26.12
CA ASN A 145 -14.96 -18.14 25.39
C ASN A 145 -13.79 -17.56 26.22
N GLY A 146 -14.07 -16.94 27.37
CA GLY A 146 -13.10 -16.11 28.11
C GLY A 146 -12.92 -14.71 27.50
N PHE A 147 -13.52 -14.42 26.35
CA PHE A 147 -13.50 -13.12 25.70
C PHE A 147 -14.75 -12.91 24.83
N VAL A 148 -15.04 -11.66 24.48
CA VAL A 148 -16.04 -11.31 23.48
C VAL A 148 -15.55 -10.14 22.64
N VAL A 149 -15.85 -10.18 21.34
CA VAL A 149 -15.85 -8.97 20.52
C VAL A 149 -17.26 -8.40 20.46
N ILE A 150 -17.42 -7.15 20.83
CA ILE A 150 -18.55 -6.33 20.38
C ILE A 150 -18.01 -5.28 19.41
N PRO A 151 -18.81 -4.49 18.68
CA PRO A 151 -18.27 -3.63 17.62
C PRO A 151 -17.43 -2.42 18.17
N THR A 152 -17.35 -1.22 17.57
CA THR A 152 -16.96 0.00 18.36
C THR A 152 -18.13 0.90 18.61
N PRO A 153 -18.86 0.61 19.69
CA PRO A 153 -20.09 1.83 20.43
C PRO A 153 -19.71 3.24 20.90
N LYS A 154 -20.79 4.05 21.02
CA LYS A 154 -20.85 5.48 20.66
C LYS A 154 -20.03 6.43 21.52
N ASP A 155 -20.11 6.34 22.85
CA ASP A 155 -19.42 7.29 23.74
C ASP A 155 -17.89 7.09 23.77
N ILE A 156 -17.35 6.14 23.01
CA ILE A 156 -15.95 6.14 22.57
C ILE A 156 -15.83 6.35 21.06
N ALA A 157 -16.64 5.70 20.23
CA ALA A 157 -16.59 5.83 18.78
C ALA A 157 -16.63 7.28 18.26
N GLU A 158 -17.37 8.14 18.97
CA GLU A 158 -17.68 9.52 18.61
C GLU A 158 -16.91 10.54 19.49
N GLN A 159 -15.99 10.08 20.36
CA GLN A 159 -15.15 10.99 21.17
C GLN A 159 -14.00 11.57 20.34
N GLU A 160 -13.86 12.90 20.33
CA GLU A 160 -12.86 13.61 19.51
C GLU A 160 -11.43 13.52 20.09
N GLY A 161 -10.48 13.06 19.28
CA GLY A 161 -9.03 13.10 19.56
C GLY A 161 -8.30 14.14 18.70
N TYR A 162 -7.36 14.87 19.29
CA TYR A 162 -6.69 16.02 18.64
C TYR A 162 -5.48 15.61 17.77
N PHE A 163 -5.76 15.10 16.57
CA PHE A 163 -4.73 14.48 15.72
C PHE A 163 -3.70 15.46 15.13
N SER A 164 -4.11 16.65 14.67
CA SER A 164 -3.18 17.62 14.07
C SER A 164 -3.54 19.07 14.41
N ARG A 165 -2.57 19.79 15.01
CA ARG A 165 -2.70 21.23 15.30
C ARG A 165 -2.74 22.10 14.04
N ILE A 166 -2.13 21.65 12.94
CA ILE A 166 -2.01 22.43 11.69
C ILE A 166 -3.31 22.36 10.88
N THR A 167 -3.89 21.17 10.71
CA THR A 167 -5.10 20.98 9.88
C THR A 167 -6.42 21.06 10.66
N ARG A 168 -6.36 21.11 12.01
CA ARG A 168 -7.53 21.08 12.92
C ARG A 168 -8.46 19.87 12.70
N LYS A 169 -7.97 18.79 12.08
CA LYS A 169 -8.71 17.52 11.90
C LYS A 169 -8.67 16.66 13.17
N TYR A 170 -9.81 16.07 13.52
CA TYR A 170 -9.97 15.15 14.66
C TYR A 170 -9.83 13.69 14.24
N ALA A 171 -9.05 12.91 14.98
CA ALA A 171 -9.11 11.45 14.90
C ALA A 171 -10.22 10.93 15.81
N TYR A 172 -10.89 9.86 15.40
CA TYR A 172 -11.99 9.25 16.15
C TYR A 172 -11.67 7.79 16.46
N PRO A 173 -11.90 7.30 17.69
CA PRO A 173 -11.72 5.89 18.04
C PRO A 173 -12.46 4.90 17.14
N LYS A 174 -13.52 5.30 16.43
CA LYS A 174 -14.21 4.41 15.48
C LYS A 174 -13.31 3.89 14.35
N ASN A 175 -12.27 4.62 13.96
CA ASN A 175 -11.41 4.27 12.83
C ASN A 175 -9.91 4.58 13.06
N ASN A 176 -9.49 5.03 14.24
CA ASN A 176 -8.08 5.28 14.56
C ASN A 176 -7.65 4.61 15.88
N PHE A 177 -6.63 3.75 15.80
CA PHE A 177 -6.13 2.95 16.93
C PHE A 177 -5.52 3.80 18.06
N ALA A 178 -4.79 4.88 17.75
CA ALA A 178 -4.12 5.70 18.76
C ALA A 178 -5.14 6.46 19.60
N ALA A 179 -6.06 7.17 18.94
CA ALA A 179 -7.19 7.84 19.60
C ALA A 179 -8.01 6.85 20.46
N TYR A 180 -8.22 5.62 19.97
CA TYR A 180 -8.88 4.58 20.75
C TYR A 180 -8.13 4.26 22.05
N TYR A 181 -6.83 3.98 21.99
CA TYR A 181 -6.01 3.71 23.18
C TYR A 181 -5.95 4.92 24.13
N SER A 182 -5.90 6.15 23.63
CA SER A 182 -5.96 7.36 24.48
C SER A 182 -7.30 7.46 25.21
N VAL A 183 -8.42 7.11 24.58
CA VAL A 183 -9.73 7.04 25.26
C VAL A 183 -9.87 5.79 26.17
N LEU A 184 -9.06 4.74 25.95
CA LEU A 184 -8.82 3.71 26.96
C LEU A 184 -8.13 4.33 28.19
N LYS A 185 -7.04 5.05 28.04
CA LYS A 185 -6.38 5.76 29.16
C LYS A 185 -7.34 6.70 29.90
N ASP A 186 -7.87 7.72 29.23
CA ASP A 186 -8.63 8.87 29.80
C ASP A 186 -9.55 8.51 30.96
N LYS A 187 -10.56 7.67 30.70
CA LYS A 187 -11.61 7.38 31.68
C LYS A 187 -11.22 6.30 32.75
N ASP A 188 -9.99 5.74 32.72
CA ASP A 188 -9.43 4.57 33.47
C ASP A 188 -9.95 3.15 33.03
N LEU A 189 -9.49 2.65 31.84
CA LEU A 189 -9.76 1.33 31.14
C LEU A 189 -8.51 0.40 31.21
N PRO A 190 -8.62 -0.93 30.95
CA PRO A 190 -7.50 -1.69 30.46
C PRO A 190 -7.15 -1.09 29.13
N ILE A 191 -5.87 -0.94 28.92
CA ILE A 191 -5.34 -1.16 27.60
C ILE A 191 -4.99 -2.65 27.56
N PHE A 192 -5.76 -3.41 26.78
CA PHE A 192 -5.32 -4.70 26.25
C PHE A 192 -4.70 -4.39 24.87
N VAL A 193 -3.38 -4.48 24.76
CA VAL A 193 -2.67 -4.18 23.50
C VAL A 193 -2.86 -5.33 22.52
N THR A 194 -3.50 -5.10 21.38
CA THR A 194 -3.78 -6.11 20.35
C THR A 194 -2.74 -6.10 19.22
N THR A 195 -2.50 -7.27 18.62
CA THR A 195 -1.66 -7.41 17.42
C THR A 195 -2.24 -6.64 16.22
N ASP A 196 -3.57 -6.60 16.10
CA ASP A 196 -4.36 -5.82 15.14
C ASP A 196 -3.80 -4.39 14.97
N SER A 197 -3.60 -3.70 16.09
CA SER A 197 -3.17 -2.31 16.06
C SER A 197 -1.79 -2.10 15.43
N LEU A 198 -0.86 -3.03 15.66
CA LEU A 198 0.53 -2.94 15.18
C LEU A 198 0.65 -3.30 13.71
N LEU A 199 -0.24 -4.16 13.21
CA LEU A 199 -0.38 -4.40 11.77
C LEU A 199 -0.84 -3.12 11.04
N HIS A 200 -1.84 -2.41 11.59
CA HIS A 200 -2.27 -1.12 11.03
C HIS A 200 -1.15 -0.06 11.05
N TYR A 201 -0.34 0.00 12.11
CA TYR A 201 0.81 0.91 12.13
C TYR A 201 1.88 0.52 11.10
N TYR A 202 2.13 -0.77 10.89
CA TYR A 202 3.03 -1.21 9.84
C TYR A 202 2.51 -0.82 8.44
N HIS A 203 1.21 -0.99 8.19
CA HIS A 203 0.52 -0.50 7.02
C HIS A 203 0.71 1.02 6.80
N ILE A 204 0.50 1.86 7.83
CA ILE A 204 0.69 3.33 7.73
C ILE A 204 2.11 3.69 7.24
N PHE A 205 3.16 3.00 7.73
CA PHE A 205 4.51 3.21 7.20
C PHE A 205 4.63 2.79 5.74
N PHE A 206 4.08 1.63 5.37
CA PHE A 206 4.20 1.06 4.03
C PHE A 206 3.45 1.91 2.98
N ASP A 207 2.16 2.21 3.19
CA ASP A 207 1.35 3.13 2.39
C ASP A 207 2.04 4.49 2.25
N THR A 208 2.42 5.13 3.36
CA THR A 208 3.00 6.48 3.30
C THR A 208 4.37 6.49 2.64
N THR A 209 5.19 5.45 2.80
CA THR A 209 6.46 5.30 2.08
C THR A 209 6.24 5.22 0.58
N LEU A 210 5.34 4.33 0.14
CA LEU A 210 5.06 4.11 -1.26
C LEU A 210 4.43 5.36 -1.91
N MET A 211 3.37 5.90 -1.31
CA MET A 211 2.69 7.12 -1.75
C MET A 211 3.64 8.31 -1.94
N LYS A 212 4.57 8.54 -1.00
CA LYS A 212 5.56 9.62 -1.10
C LYS A 212 6.59 9.35 -2.21
N LEU A 213 7.14 8.14 -2.29
CA LEU A 213 8.04 7.74 -3.37
C LEU A 213 7.39 7.91 -4.75
N GLU A 214 6.12 7.54 -4.90
CA GLU A 214 5.38 7.69 -6.14
C GLU A 214 5.16 9.16 -6.53
N ARG A 215 4.63 9.96 -5.60
CA ARG A 215 4.29 11.37 -5.82
C ARG A 215 5.51 12.23 -6.10
N ASP A 216 6.58 12.04 -5.32
CA ASP A 216 7.68 13.00 -5.23
C ASP A 216 8.94 12.57 -6.00
N LEU A 217 9.10 11.27 -6.31
CA LEU A 217 10.25 10.73 -7.04
C LEU A 217 9.82 10.00 -8.33
N PHE A 218 9.04 8.92 -8.24
CA PHE A 218 8.74 8.06 -9.39
C PHE A 218 7.89 8.75 -10.46
N TYR A 219 7.02 9.70 -10.10
CA TYR A 219 6.26 10.48 -11.08
C TYR A 219 7.18 11.20 -12.08
N ASP A 220 8.25 11.83 -11.60
CA ASP A 220 9.17 12.60 -12.45
C ASP A 220 10.14 11.68 -13.21
N ASP A 221 10.62 10.60 -12.57
CA ASP A 221 11.39 9.55 -13.24
C ASP A 221 10.60 8.93 -14.39
N LEU A 222 9.31 8.63 -14.16
CA LEU A 222 8.40 8.07 -15.16
C LEU A 222 8.11 9.05 -16.29
N TRP A 223 7.87 10.34 -15.99
CA TRP A 223 7.69 11.38 -17.01
C TRP A 223 8.93 11.52 -17.90
N GLN A 224 10.12 11.69 -17.29
CA GLN A 224 11.36 11.91 -18.02
C GLN A 224 11.70 10.69 -18.90
N MET A 225 11.66 9.47 -18.34
CA MET A 225 11.81 8.24 -19.11
C MET A 225 10.81 8.15 -20.28
N SER A 226 9.52 8.40 -20.02
CA SER A 226 8.48 8.34 -21.06
C SER A 226 8.73 9.36 -22.18
N LYS A 227 9.27 10.54 -21.83
CA LYS A 227 9.54 11.62 -22.78
C LYS A 227 10.80 11.37 -23.61
N GLU A 228 11.86 10.87 -22.99
CA GLU A 228 13.10 10.46 -23.67
C GLU A 228 12.81 9.30 -24.65
N LEU A 229 12.12 8.25 -24.20
CA LEU A 229 11.73 7.11 -25.05
C LEU A 229 10.77 7.52 -26.18
N PHE A 230 9.87 8.48 -25.95
CA PHE A 230 9.02 9.07 -26.98
C PHE A 230 9.84 9.81 -28.06
N ASP A 231 10.79 10.66 -27.65
CA ASP A 231 11.60 11.46 -28.57
C ASP A 231 12.50 10.57 -29.44
N SER A 232 13.17 9.59 -28.84
CA SER A 232 13.99 8.62 -29.60
C SER A 232 13.13 7.74 -30.53
N SER A 233 11.94 7.33 -30.09
CA SER A 233 10.98 6.61 -30.96
C SER A 233 10.50 7.47 -32.14
N LEU A 234 10.29 8.77 -31.93
CA LEU A 234 9.89 9.72 -32.97
C LEU A 234 11.04 10.01 -33.96
N GLN A 235 12.27 10.15 -33.47
CA GLN A 235 13.47 10.27 -34.31
C GLN A 235 13.68 9.02 -35.15
N PHE A 236 13.57 7.82 -34.56
CA PHE A 236 13.69 6.55 -35.27
C PHE A 236 12.52 6.32 -36.25
N TYR A 237 11.30 6.74 -35.92
CA TYR A 237 10.18 6.74 -36.87
C TYR A 237 10.47 7.58 -38.11
N ASN A 238 11.08 8.75 -37.96
CA ASN A 238 11.39 9.61 -39.11
C ASN A 238 12.46 9.01 -40.03
N THR A 239 13.46 8.30 -39.50
CA THR A 239 14.60 7.76 -40.27
C THR A 239 14.42 6.31 -40.77
N SER A 240 13.50 5.53 -40.18
CA SER A 240 13.25 4.13 -40.56
C SER A 240 12.23 3.95 -41.69
N SER A 241 12.15 2.72 -42.20
CA SER A 241 11.17 2.26 -43.21
C SER A 241 10.61 0.87 -42.87
N GLY A 242 9.63 0.38 -43.63
CA GLY A 242 9.07 -0.96 -43.47
C GLY A 242 8.50 -1.23 -42.07
N ASP A 243 8.68 -2.46 -41.59
CA ASP A 243 8.19 -2.91 -40.28
C ASP A 243 8.86 -2.17 -39.11
N LEU A 244 10.10 -1.68 -39.26
CA LEU A 244 10.76 -0.85 -38.26
C LEU A 244 10.06 0.51 -38.09
N LYS A 245 9.53 1.09 -39.19
CA LYS A 245 8.74 2.33 -39.13
C LYS A 245 7.37 2.11 -38.49
N GLU A 246 6.73 0.96 -38.74
CA GLU A 246 5.48 0.57 -38.09
C GLU A 246 5.69 0.34 -36.58
N ALA A 247 6.77 -0.36 -36.19
CA ALA A 247 7.13 -0.53 -34.78
C ALA A 247 7.42 0.83 -34.11
N ALA A 248 8.21 1.69 -34.74
CA ALA A 248 8.47 3.04 -34.25
C ALA A 248 7.18 3.88 -34.11
N LYS A 249 6.26 3.78 -35.08
CA LYS A 249 4.94 4.45 -35.01
C LYS A 249 4.17 4.02 -33.77
N ARG A 250 4.08 2.71 -33.51
CA ARG A 250 3.33 2.18 -32.36
C ARG A 250 4.03 2.49 -31.02
N ASN A 251 5.36 2.52 -30.96
CA ASN A 251 6.09 3.07 -29.81
C ASN A 251 5.73 4.54 -29.55
N VAL A 252 5.74 5.40 -30.58
CA VAL A 252 5.33 6.81 -30.45
C VAL A 252 3.89 6.93 -29.91
N ALA A 253 2.97 6.06 -30.33
CA ALA A 253 1.62 5.99 -29.77
C ALA A 253 1.61 5.52 -28.29
N TYR A 254 2.34 4.46 -27.96
CA TYR A 254 2.47 3.88 -26.62
C TYR A 254 2.95 4.91 -25.58
N PHE A 255 4.01 5.66 -25.90
CA PHE A 255 4.51 6.72 -25.04
C PHE A 255 3.61 7.98 -25.05
N SER A 256 2.93 8.29 -26.17
CA SER A 256 1.95 9.39 -26.21
C SER A 256 0.77 9.17 -25.26
N VAL A 257 0.28 7.93 -25.13
CA VAL A 257 -0.78 7.60 -24.17
C VAL A 257 -0.29 7.84 -22.75
N ALA A 258 0.86 7.29 -22.37
CA ALA A 258 1.43 7.48 -21.03
C ALA A 258 1.69 8.95 -20.69
N LEU A 259 2.25 9.73 -21.62
CA LEU A 259 2.52 11.15 -21.41
C LEU A 259 1.22 11.96 -21.26
N GLU A 260 0.14 11.67 -21.99
CA GLU A 260 -1.14 12.37 -21.82
C GLU A 260 -1.94 11.88 -20.59
N LEU A 261 -1.62 10.70 -20.04
CA LEU A 261 -2.14 10.24 -18.75
C LEU A 261 -1.41 10.87 -17.56
N LEU A 262 -0.10 11.14 -17.68
CA LEU A 262 0.67 11.89 -16.69
C LEU A 262 0.30 13.38 -16.72
N LYS A 263 0.33 13.99 -17.90
CA LYS A 263 0.18 15.43 -18.15
C LYS A 263 -0.98 16.05 -17.35
N PRO A 264 -0.70 17.02 -16.46
CA PRO A 264 -1.73 17.69 -15.66
C PRO A 264 -2.65 18.53 -16.55
N LYS A 265 -3.93 18.57 -16.17
CA LYS A 265 -4.97 19.36 -16.82
C LYS A 265 -5.27 20.60 -15.97
N GLU A 266 -5.79 21.68 -16.57
CA GLU A 266 -6.04 22.95 -15.87
C GLU A 266 -6.86 22.80 -14.58
N HIS A 267 -7.88 21.91 -14.57
CA HIS A 267 -8.71 21.65 -13.38
C HIS A 267 -8.01 20.82 -12.29
N GLN A 268 -6.80 20.31 -12.55
CA GLN A 268 -5.96 19.58 -11.59
C GLN A 268 -4.91 20.49 -10.93
N VAL A 269 -4.85 21.77 -11.30
CA VAL A 269 -3.88 22.76 -10.80
C VAL A 269 -4.49 23.54 -9.63
N ALA A 270 -3.67 23.86 -8.62
CA ALA A 270 -4.11 24.61 -7.44
C ALA A 270 -4.61 26.02 -7.81
N GLY A 271 -5.79 26.37 -7.31
CA GLY A 271 -6.42 27.68 -7.49
C GLY A 271 -7.32 28.04 -6.31
N ASP A 272 -7.75 29.30 -6.22
CA ASP A 272 -8.39 29.81 -4.99
C ASP A 272 -9.73 29.11 -4.65
N ALA A 273 -10.36 28.39 -5.58
CA ALA A 273 -11.50 27.53 -5.25
C ALA A 273 -11.07 26.26 -4.51
N THR A 274 -10.08 25.53 -5.05
CA THR A 274 -9.62 24.26 -4.46
C THR A 274 -8.83 24.48 -3.17
N LEU A 275 -8.15 25.63 -3.03
CA LEU A 275 -7.50 26.03 -1.77
C LEU A 275 -8.53 26.37 -0.67
N ARG A 276 -9.71 26.92 -1.02
CA ARG A 276 -10.82 27.07 -0.06
C ARG A 276 -11.37 25.72 0.38
N GLU A 277 -11.54 24.77 -0.53
CA GLU A 277 -11.96 23.40 -0.21
C GLU A 277 -10.92 22.63 0.64
N GLU A 278 -9.63 22.95 0.50
CA GLU A 278 -8.55 22.27 1.22
C GLU A 278 -8.28 22.85 2.62
N TYR A 279 -8.33 24.17 2.79
CA TYR A 279 -7.93 24.85 4.03
C TYR A 279 -9.09 25.43 4.87
N CYS A 280 -10.24 25.73 4.29
CA CYS A 280 -11.33 26.39 5.01
C CYS A 280 -12.43 25.42 5.44
N SER A 281 -12.64 25.32 6.75
CA SER A 281 -13.71 24.48 7.34
C SER A 281 -15.10 25.01 6.98
N PRO A 282 -16.13 24.14 6.83
CA PRO A 282 -17.51 24.58 6.67
C PRO A 282 -17.95 25.52 7.80
N GLY A 283 -18.45 26.70 7.46
CA GLY A 283 -18.83 27.74 8.43
C GLY A 283 -17.68 28.65 8.90
N MET A 284 -16.47 28.50 8.37
CA MET A 284 -15.41 29.51 8.53
C MET A 284 -15.84 30.85 7.90
N GLU A 285 -15.46 31.95 8.54
CA GLU A 285 -15.74 33.30 8.05
C GLU A 285 -14.91 33.60 6.77
N PRO A 286 -15.50 34.21 5.72
CA PRO A 286 -14.81 34.39 4.44
C PRO A 286 -13.49 35.16 4.47
N GLN A 287 -13.39 36.26 5.23
CA GLN A 287 -12.13 37.03 5.31
C GLN A 287 -11.03 36.20 5.99
N LEU A 288 -11.33 35.53 7.10
CA LEU A 288 -10.39 34.62 7.78
C LEU A 288 -9.93 33.47 6.87
N CYS A 289 -10.83 32.96 6.02
CA CYS A 289 -10.51 31.94 5.03
C CYS A 289 -9.55 32.46 3.94
N GLU A 290 -9.72 33.70 3.47
CA GLU A 290 -8.83 34.31 2.48
C GLU A 290 -7.46 34.68 3.09
N GLU A 291 -7.43 35.22 4.32
CA GLU A 291 -6.20 35.47 5.07
C GLU A 291 -5.37 34.18 5.29
N LEU A 292 -6.04 33.07 5.67
CA LEU A 292 -5.40 31.76 5.81
C LEU A 292 -4.82 31.23 4.48
N ILE A 293 -5.54 31.40 3.38
CA ILE A 293 -5.07 30.94 2.06
C ILE A 293 -3.86 31.75 1.58
N ASP A 294 -3.86 33.06 1.79
CA ASP A 294 -2.73 33.91 1.41
C ASP A 294 -1.51 33.70 2.34
N GLU A 295 -1.71 33.39 3.62
CA GLU A 295 -0.65 32.88 4.51
C GLU A 295 -0.07 31.55 3.99
N MET A 296 -0.92 30.57 3.63
CA MET A 296 -0.46 29.29 3.06
C MET A 296 0.30 29.48 1.74
N LYS A 297 -0.16 30.37 0.85
CA LYS A 297 0.57 30.75 -0.39
C LYS A 297 1.93 31.37 -0.08
N TYR A 298 2.00 32.24 0.94
CA TYR A 298 3.24 32.90 1.34
C TYR A 298 4.27 31.91 1.93
N ILE A 299 3.82 30.98 2.77
CA ILE A 299 4.70 29.97 3.42
C ILE A 299 5.18 28.91 2.42
N TYR A 300 4.28 28.37 1.59
CA TYR A 300 4.56 27.17 0.78
C TYR A 300 4.77 27.44 -0.72
N GLY A 301 4.43 28.63 -1.23
CA GLY A 301 4.69 29.03 -2.62
C GLY A 301 4.05 28.10 -3.66
N GLU A 302 4.84 27.58 -4.60
CA GLU A 302 4.35 26.60 -5.59
C GLU A 302 3.96 25.24 -4.96
N LYS A 303 4.28 24.99 -3.67
CA LYS A 303 3.87 23.80 -2.90
C LYS A 303 2.67 24.05 -1.97
N VAL A 304 1.88 25.09 -2.22
CA VAL A 304 0.66 25.44 -1.45
C VAL A 304 -0.45 24.37 -1.46
N SER A 305 -0.30 23.28 -2.18
CA SER A 305 -1.11 22.07 -2.03
C SER A 305 -0.27 20.84 -2.34
N LEU A 306 -0.55 19.73 -1.66
CA LEU A 306 -0.08 18.40 -2.04
C LEU A 306 -1.11 17.62 -2.87
N LYS A 307 -2.39 18.03 -2.85
CA LYS A 307 -3.48 17.39 -3.61
C LYS A 307 -3.46 17.77 -5.08
N TYR A 308 -3.17 19.04 -5.38
CA TYR A 308 -3.22 19.61 -6.73
C TYR A 308 -1.82 19.88 -7.28
N PHE A 309 -1.72 19.94 -8.61
CA PHE A 309 -0.49 20.34 -9.29
C PHE A 309 -0.21 21.84 -9.13
N SER A 310 1.06 22.22 -9.19
CA SER A 310 1.48 23.62 -9.26
C SER A 310 1.42 24.17 -10.70
N LYS A 311 1.51 25.50 -10.83
CA LYS A 311 1.62 26.14 -12.14
C LYS A 311 2.97 25.85 -12.83
N SER A 312 4.02 25.44 -12.12
CA SER A 312 5.27 24.96 -12.73
C SER A 312 5.19 23.50 -13.18
N ASP A 313 4.51 22.62 -12.43
CA ASP A 313 4.20 21.26 -12.90
C ASP A 313 3.48 21.31 -14.27
N LEU A 314 2.49 22.19 -14.44
CA LEU A 314 1.77 22.38 -15.71
C LEU A 314 2.68 22.80 -16.88
N ARG A 315 3.74 23.57 -16.62
CA ARG A 315 4.74 23.97 -17.62
C ARG A 315 5.77 22.86 -17.88
N LYS A 316 6.16 22.13 -16.84
CA LYS A 316 7.17 21.06 -16.88
C LYS A 316 6.64 19.80 -17.59
N TYR A 317 5.43 19.38 -17.25
CA TYR A 317 4.82 18.14 -17.73
C TYR A 317 3.95 18.39 -18.96
N SER A 318 4.55 18.98 -20.00
CA SER A 318 3.87 19.34 -21.25
C SER A 318 4.51 18.66 -22.47
N PHE A 319 3.65 18.12 -23.34
CA PHE A 319 4.01 17.58 -24.65
C PHE A 319 2.78 17.64 -25.59
N ASN A 320 3.02 17.37 -26.88
CA ASN A 320 1.97 17.29 -27.91
C ASN A 320 2.01 15.92 -28.60
N ILE A 321 0.84 15.31 -28.79
CA ILE A 321 0.67 14.05 -29.52
C ILE A 321 0.90 14.30 -31.03
N PRO A 322 1.79 13.55 -31.71
CA PRO A 322 2.00 13.71 -33.16
C PRO A 322 0.75 13.33 -33.97
N SER A 323 0.43 14.14 -34.99
CA SER A 323 -0.79 13.97 -35.81
C SER A 323 -0.94 12.59 -36.44
N PHE A 324 0.16 11.92 -36.78
CA PHE A 324 0.17 10.59 -37.40
C PHE A 324 -0.14 9.41 -36.44
N VAL A 325 -0.29 9.66 -35.14
CA VAL A 325 -0.83 8.71 -34.13
C VAL A 325 -2.03 9.26 -33.37
N GLN A 326 -2.44 10.49 -33.65
CA GLN A 326 -3.40 11.23 -32.82
C GLN A 326 -4.77 10.54 -32.76
N GLN A 327 -5.21 9.87 -33.83
CA GLN A 327 -6.51 9.20 -33.86
C GLN A 327 -6.51 7.94 -32.97
N GLU A 328 -5.45 7.14 -33.01
CA GLU A 328 -5.29 5.93 -32.22
C GLU A 328 -5.11 6.26 -30.73
N VAL A 329 -4.24 7.22 -30.42
CA VAL A 329 -3.98 7.69 -29.05
C VAL A 329 -5.24 8.27 -28.41
N GLN A 330 -6.03 9.09 -29.12
CA GLN A 330 -7.27 9.66 -28.57
C GLN A 330 -8.38 8.62 -28.38
N LYS A 331 -8.41 7.54 -29.18
CA LYS A 331 -9.30 6.39 -28.92
C LYS A 331 -8.88 5.64 -27.66
N GLU A 332 -7.59 5.35 -27.50
CA GLU A 332 -7.06 4.65 -26.32
C GLU A 332 -7.32 5.44 -25.03
N LEU A 333 -6.99 6.73 -25.02
CA LEU A 333 -7.26 7.63 -23.89
C LEU A 333 -8.75 7.73 -23.56
N LYS A 334 -9.65 7.62 -24.55
CA LYS A 334 -11.08 7.56 -24.30
C LYS A 334 -11.51 6.24 -23.64
N LEU A 335 -10.99 5.09 -24.07
CA LEU A 335 -11.29 3.81 -23.40
C LEU A 335 -10.81 3.82 -21.94
N ILE A 336 -9.59 4.31 -21.71
CA ILE A 336 -9.01 4.51 -20.38
C ILE A 336 -9.81 5.48 -19.52
N ALA A 337 -10.42 6.52 -20.09
CA ALA A 337 -11.25 7.49 -19.35
C ALA A 337 -12.71 7.05 -19.15
N ASP A 338 -13.26 6.19 -20.02
CA ASP A 338 -14.63 5.69 -19.92
C ASP A 338 -14.76 4.53 -18.92
N HIS A 339 -13.67 3.82 -18.60
CA HIS A 339 -13.59 2.73 -17.60
C HIS A 339 -14.54 1.51 -17.82
N LYS A 340 -14.99 1.28 -19.07
CA LYS A 340 -16.09 0.35 -19.43
C LYS A 340 -15.75 -1.15 -19.47
N GLY A 341 -14.79 -1.62 -18.68
CA GLY A 341 -14.40 -3.04 -18.70
C GLY A 341 -13.74 -3.44 -20.02
N TRP A 342 -14.13 -4.58 -20.59
CA TRP A 342 -13.46 -5.22 -21.73
C TRP A 342 -13.74 -4.55 -23.09
N ASP A 343 -12.72 -3.94 -23.70
CA ASP A 343 -12.76 -3.51 -25.11
C ASP A 343 -11.39 -3.75 -25.81
N ASN A 344 -11.33 -3.70 -27.14
CA ASN A 344 -10.11 -3.86 -27.93
C ASN A 344 -9.24 -2.59 -27.90
N SER A 345 -7.96 -2.72 -27.57
CA SER A 345 -7.02 -1.59 -27.66
C SER A 345 -6.76 -1.19 -29.12
N PRO A 346 -6.96 0.09 -29.51
CA PRO A 346 -6.62 0.59 -30.85
C PRO A 346 -5.11 0.56 -31.17
N ILE A 347 -4.24 0.40 -30.17
CA ILE A 347 -2.77 0.30 -30.36
C ILE A 347 -2.28 -1.15 -30.30
N PHE A 348 -2.80 -1.96 -29.37
CA PHE A 348 -2.35 -3.34 -29.11
C PHE A 348 -3.23 -4.43 -29.73
N ILE A 349 -4.39 -4.07 -30.28
CA ILE A 349 -5.34 -4.92 -31.05
C ILE A 349 -6.13 -5.93 -30.20
N TYR A 350 -5.54 -6.47 -29.13
CA TYR A 350 -6.22 -7.37 -28.19
C TYR A 350 -7.08 -6.61 -27.15
N LYS A 351 -7.90 -7.38 -26.42
CA LYS A 351 -8.77 -6.86 -25.35
C LYS A 351 -8.05 -6.58 -24.03
N GLU A 352 -8.44 -5.48 -23.39
CA GLU A 352 -7.97 -5.02 -22.07
C GLU A 352 -9.15 -4.64 -21.16
N ASP A 353 -9.00 -4.76 -19.83
CA ASP A 353 -10.00 -4.37 -18.83
C ASP A 353 -9.81 -2.89 -18.45
N TYR A 354 -10.50 -1.99 -19.13
CA TYR A 354 -10.41 -0.56 -18.86
C TYR A 354 -10.98 -0.14 -17.49
N SER A 355 -11.71 -1.01 -16.78
CA SER A 355 -12.11 -0.75 -15.39
C SER A 355 -10.92 -0.74 -14.43
N GLN A 356 -9.80 -1.36 -14.81
CA GLN A 356 -8.55 -1.36 -14.03
C GLN A 356 -7.93 0.02 -13.86
N TYR A 357 -8.22 0.96 -14.77
CA TYR A 357 -7.61 2.30 -14.78
C TYR A 357 -8.30 3.29 -13.82
N VAL A 358 -9.32 2.86 -13.07
CA VAL A 358 -9.95 3.66 -11.99
C VAL A 358 -8.96 3.80 -10.83
N PRO A 359 -8.47 5.01 -10.48
CA PRO A 359 -7.66 5.22 -9.29
C PRO A 359 -8.49 4.95 -8.03
N ARG A 360 -7.92 4.18 -7.12
CA ARG A 360 -8.55 3.65 -5.90
C ARG A 360 -7.50 3.49 -4.79
N GLY A 361 -7.90 3.28 -3.54
CA GLY A 361 -6.97 3.35 -2.41
C GLY A 361 -6.23 4.69 -2.36
N HIS A 362 -4.95 4.69 -1.95
CA HIS A 362 -4.18 5.92 -1.78
C HIS A 362 -4.00 6.79 -3.04
N TYR A 363 -4.20 6.23 -4.23
CA TYR A 363 -4.13 6.99 -5.47
C TYR A 363 -5.29 8.00 -5.63
N THR A 364 -6.34 7.97 -4.81
CA THR A 364 -7.36 9.04 -4.78
C THR A 364 -6.87 10.32 -4.10
N LYS A 365 -5.84 10.23 -3.23
CA LYS A 365 -5.38 11.31 -2.33
C LYS A 365 -4.88 12.56 -3.08
N THR A 366 -4.34 12.43 -4.30
CA THR A 366 -3.86 13.58 -5.11
C THR A 366 -4.10 13.41 -6.61
N GLU A 367 -4.19 14.53 -7.34
CA GLU A 367 -4.23 14.51 -8.81
C GLU A 367 -2.93 13.96 -9.44
N LYS A 368 -1.79 14.17 -8.78
CA LYS A 368 -0.50 13.63 -9.21
C LYS A 368 -0.47 12.10 -9.14
N LEU A 369 -1.04 11.51 -8.08
CA LEU A 369 -1.19 10.07 -7.92
C LEU A 369 -2.28 9.49 -8.86
N LYS A 370 -3.41 10.20 -9.08
CA LYS A 370 -4.43 9.78 -10.07
C LYS A 370 -3.85 9.71 -11.50
N ASN A 371 -2.91 10.59 -11.83
CA ASN A 371 -2.23 10.58 -13.12
C ASN A 371 -1.11 9.51 -13.17
N TYR A 372 -0.32 9.37 -12.09
CA TYR A 372 0.65 8.28 -11.93
C TYR A 372 0.01 6.91 -12.11
N PHE A 373 -1.06 6.63 -11.37
CA PHE A 373 -1.78 5.36 -11.37
C PHE A 373 -2.16 4.90 -12.78
N ARG A 374 -2.77 5.79 -13.58
CA ARG A 374 -3.22 5.44 -14.94
C ARG A 374 -2.04 5.15 -15.88
N ALA A 375 -0.98 5.94 -15.82
CA ALA A 375 0.21 5.74 -16.64
C ALA A 375 1.01 4.49 -16.22
N MET A 376 1.11 4.22 -14.92
CA MET A 376 1.78 3.04 -14.38
C MET A 376 0.95 1.77 -14.62
N MET A 377 -0.38 1.81 -14.57
CA MET A 377 -1.25 0.69 -15.03
C MET A 377 -1.07 0.40 -16.51
N TRP A 378 -0.99 1.42 -17.37
CA TRP A 378 -0.69 1.27 -18.79
C TRP A 378 0.64 0.54 -19.02
N TYR A 379 1.72 0.94 -18.33
CA TYR A 379 3.03 0.28 -18.42
C TYR A 379 3.11 -1.09 -17.71
N GLY A 380 2.26 -1.34 -16.71
CA GLY A 380 2.20 -2.57 -15.94
C GLY A 380 1.34 -3.68 -16.56
N ARG A 381 0.40 -3.31 -17.45
CA ARG A 381 -0.56 -4.23 -18.08
C ARG A 381 -0.30 -4.45 -19.58
N MET A 382 -0.07 -3.39 -20.35
CA MET A 382 0.07 -3.53 -21.81
C MET A 382 1.33 -4.31 -22.18
N THR A 383 1.10 -5.46 -22.82
CA THR A 383 2.10 -6.47 -23.15
C THR A 383 2.38 -6.48 -24.65
N HIS A 384 3.66 -6.48 -25.01
CA HIS A 384 4.12 -6.68 -26.37
C HIS A 384 4.35 -8.18 -26.60
N LEU A 385 3.37 -8.86 -27.18
CA LEU A 385 3.34 -10.31 -27.34
C LEU A 385 4.41 -10.78 -28.35
N ILE A 386 5.20 -11.80 -27.97
CA ILE A 386 6.13 -12.45 -28.90
C ILE A 386 5.47 -13.56 -29.72
N GLN A 387 4.25 -13.98 -29.35
CA GLN A 387 3.51 -15.06 -29.98
C GLN A 387 2.24 -14.55 -30.66
N GLY A 388 2.02 -15.03 -31.88
CA GLY A 388 0.87 -14.68 -32.73
C GLY A 388 0.59 -15.81 -33.71
N SER A 389 -0.64 -15.83 -34.23
CA SER A 389 -1.18 -16.88 -35.09
C SER A 389 -1.08 -16.50 -36.57
N ASP A 390 -0.70 -17.45 -37.42
CA ASP A 390 -0.78 -17.30 -38.88
C ASP A 390 -2.23 -17.42 -39.41
N GLN A 391 -3.18 -17.82 -38.55
CA GLN A 391 -4.60 -17.90 -38.88
C GLN A 391 -5.32 -16.54 -38.80
N LEU A 392 -4.67 -15.52 -38.20
CA LEU A 392 -5.22 -14.18 -38.02
C LEU A 392 -4.55 -13.20 -38.99
N GLN A 393 -5.33 -12.32 -39.61
CA GLN A 393 -4.83 -11.26 -40.49
C GLN A 393 -4.32 -10.05 -39.68
N LYS A 394 -3.48 -9.19 -40.28
CA LYS A 394 -2.99 -7.96 -39.66
C LYS A 394 -4.16 -7.13 -39.09
N GLY A 395 -4.08 -6.73 -37.83
CA GLY A 395 -5.13 -5.99 -37.13
C GLY A 395 -6.26 -6.84 -36.55
N GLN A 396 -6.16 -8.17 -36.55
CA GLN A 396 -7.12 -9.07 -35.89
C GLN A 396 -6.59 -9.60 -34.56
N SER A 397 -7.51 -9.79 -33.61
CA SER A 397 -7.28 -10.48 -32.33
C SER A 397 -8.40 -11.49 -32.08
N ALA A 398 -8.04 -12.72 -31.71
CA ALA A 398 -8.92 -13.74 -31.19
C ALA A 398 -8.11 -14.76 -30.39
N CYS A 399 -8.66 -15.34 -29.32
CA CYS A 399 -7.96 -16.38 -28.57
C CYS A 399 -7.87 -17.68 -29.38
N LEU A 400 -6.69 -17.98 -29.93
CA LEU A 400 -6.39 -19.23 -30.62
C LEU A 400 -5.29 -20.02 -29.87
N ASN A 401 -5.21 -21.31 -30.16
CA ASN A 401 -4.23 -22.22 -29.55
C ASN A 401 -2.78 -21.82 -29.83
N ASP A 402 -2.52 -21.08 -30.91
CA ASP A 402 -1.20 -20.65 -31.38
C ASP A 402 -0.94 -19.13 -31.23
N GLY A 403 -1.93 -18.31 -30.85
CA GLY A 403 -1.72 -16.88 -30.60
C GLY A 403 -3.00 -16.13 -30.25
N ILE A 404 -2.85 -14.88 -29.81
CA ILE A 404 -3.97 -13.96 -29.53
C ILE A 404 -4.13 -12.91 -30.64
N ILE A 405 -3.02 -12.51 -31.26
CA ILE A 405 -2.94 -11.55 -32.38
C ILE A 405 -2.30 -12.23 -33.60
N SER A 406 -2.31 -11.56 -34.76
CA SER A 406 -1.61 -12.07 -35.96
C SER A 406 -0.10 -12.26 -35.74
N ALA A 407 0.49 -13.23 -36.46
CA ALA A 407 1.94 -13.43 -36.47
C ALA A 407 2.71 -12.17 -36.94
N TYR A 408 2.10 -11.36 -37.81
CA TYR A 408 2.63 -10.05 -38.21
C TYR A 408 2.62 -9.05 -37.05
N ASP A 409 1.52 -8.92 -36.33
CA ASP A 409 1.43 -7.97 -35.22
C ASP A 409 2.30 -8.40 -34.02
N ALA A 410 2.50 -9.71 -33.81
CA ALA A 410 3.49 -10.23 -32.88
C ALA A 410 4.94 -9.92 -33.30
N LYS A 411 5.26 -9.94 -34.60
CA LYS A 411 6.55 -9.42 -35.11
C LYS A 411 6.71 -7.94 -34.76
N ILE A 412 5.71 -7.11 -35.06
CA ILE A 412 5.74 -5.67 -34.75
C ILE A 412 5.83 -5.40 -33.24
N GLN A 413 5.12 -6.15 -32.39
CA GLN A 413 5.22 -6.03 -30.94
C GLN A 413 6.59 -6.48 -30.41
N THR A 414 7.17 -7.55 -30.96
CA THR A 414 8.56 -7.96 -30.64
C THR A 414 9.58 -6.88 -31.00
N LEU A 415 9.44 -6.25 -32.17
CA LEU A 415 10.33 -5.17 -32.62
C LEU A 415 10.17 -3.88 -31.83
N GLN A 416 8.93 -3.50 -31.47
CA GLN A 416 8.66 -2.39 -30.55
C GLN A 416 9.44 -2.52 -29.23
N ALA A 417 9.32 -3.68 -28.59
CA ALA A 417 10.00 -4.01 -27.35
C ALA A 417 11.54 -4.04 -27.50
N ALA A 418 12.05 -4.56 -28.61
CA ALA A 418 13.49 -4.57 -28.90
C ALA A 418 14.06 -3.15 -29.09
N LEU A 419 13.35 -2.26 -29.77
CA LEU A 419 13.74 -0.85 -29.90
C LEU A 419 13.72 -0.13 -28.53
N ILE A 420 12.70 -0.38 -27.70
CA ILE A 420 12.60 0.17 -26.33
C ILE A 420 13.77 -0.32 -25.47
N ALA A 421 14.05 -1.62 -25.46
CA ALA A 421 15.11 -2.22 -24.65
C ALA A 421 16.52 -1.76 -25.09
N ASN A 422 16.75 -1.57 -26.40
CA ASN A 422 17.97 -0.97 -26.92
C ASN A 422 18.16 0.47 -26.39
N GLU A 423 17.13 1.31 -26.46
CA GLU A 423 17.23 2.69 -25.97
C GLU A 423 17.51 2.74 -24.46
N LEU A 424 16.89 1.84 -23.69
CA LEU A 424 17.12 1.63 -22.26
C LEU A 424 18.52 1.08 -21.91
N SER A 425 19.19 0.36 -22.81
CA SER A 425 20.57 -0.12 -22.59
C SER A 425 21.64 0.89 -23.01
N GLN A 426 21.32 1.77 -23.98
CA GLN A 426 22.26 2.79 -24.47
C GLN A 426 22.20 4.10 -23.68
N SER A 427 21.03 4.52 -23.18
CA SER A 427 20.91 5.76 -22.39
C SER A 427 20.99 5.49 -20.89
N THR A 428 22.15 5.78 -20.29
CA THR A 428 22.36 5.75 -18.83
C THR A 428 21.31 6.58 -18.08
N GLY A 429 20.91 7.73 -18.65
CA GLY A 429 19.88 8.61 -18.09
C GLY A 429 18.49 7.98 -18.04
N ILE A 430 18.15 7.10 -18.97
CA ILE A 430 16.89 6.32 -18.93
C ILE A 430 17.04 5.11 -18.02
N GLN A 431 18.19 4.42 -18.11
CA GLN A 431 18.53 3.23 -17.33
C GLN A 431 18.47 3.50 -15.82
N GLU A 432 19.09 4.58 -15.33
CA GLU A 432 19.09 4.94 -13.90
C GLU A 432 17.66 5.19 -13.37
N LYS A 433 16.80 5.87 -14.15
CA LYS A 433 15.40 6.15 -13.77
C LYS A 433 14.57 4.87 -13.73
N TRP A 434 14.60 4.09 -14.81
CA TRP A 434 13.87 2.83 -14.89
C TRP A 434 14.32 1.86 -13.80
N GLN A 435 15.63 1.72 -13.59
CA GLN A 435 16.17 0.78 -12.61
C GLN A 435 15.88 1.21 -11.17
N ARG A 436 15.97 2.51 -10.84
CA ARG A 436 15.57 3.04 -9.52
C ARG A 436 14.10 2.71 -9.23
N LEU A 437 13.20 3.05 -10.15
CA LEU A 437 11.76 2.80 -10.03
C LEU A 437 11.45 1.29 -9.95
N TYR A 438 12.05 0.47 -10.82
CA TYR A 438 11.82 -0.98 -10.85
C TYR A 438 12.40 -1.71 -9.63
N VAL A 439 13.62 -1.37 -9.18
CA VAL A 439 14.29 -2.03 -8.04
C VAL A 439 13.60 -1.72 -6.72
N ILE A 440 13.23 -0.46 -6.46
CA ILE A 440 12.54 -0.11 -5.21
C ILE A 440 11.15 -0.76 -5.16
N THR A 441 10.38 -0.69 -6.25
CA THR A 441 9.06 -1.35 -6.32
C THR A 441 9.16 -2.88 -6.30
N ALA A 442 10.28 -3.47 -6.76
CA ALA A 442 10.56 -4.90 -6.60
C ALA A 442 10.98 -5.30 -5.18
N PHE A 443 11.62 -4.42 -4.41
CA PHE A 443 11.92 -4.65 -2.99
C PHE A 443 10.65 -4.61 -2.12
N LEU A 444 9.70 -3.74 -2.48
CA LEU A 444 8.39 -3.64 -1.84
C LEU A 444 7.47 -4.84 -2.18
N VAL A 445 7.30 -5.14 -3.48
CA VAL A 445 6.21 -6.03 -3.97
C VAL A 445 6.70 -7.29 -4.72
N GLY A 446 8.00 -7.38 -5.03
CA GLY A 446 8.59 -8.49 -5.79
C GLY A 446 8.81 -8.21 -7.28
N PHE A 447 9.44 -9.16 -7.99
CA PHE A 447 9.76 -9.03 -9.41
C PHE A 447 8.58 -9.39 -10.33
N SER A 448 8.57 -8.87 -11.56
CA SER A 448 7.61 -9.31 -12.59
C SER A 448 8.08 -10.60 -13.26
N ASP A 449 7.16 -11.53 -13.52
CA ASP A 449 7.41 -12.77 -14.27
C ASP A 449 7.38 -12.59 -15.80
N ASP A 450 6.88 -11.45 -16.29
CA ASP A 450 6.88 -11.06 -17.71
C ASP A 450 8.30 -10.75 -18.25
N LEU A 451 8.51 -10.70 -19.57
CA LEU A 451 9.78 -10.19 -20.11
C LEU A 451 9.85 -8.66 -19.94
N GLY A 452 11.06 -8.11 -19.77
CA GLY A 452 11.29 -6.68 -19.62
C GLY A 452 12.56 -6.21 -20.35
N PRO A 453 13.04 -4.98 -20.03
CA PRO A 453 14.19 -4.38 -20.72
C PRO A 453 15.48 -5.19 -20.61
N HIS A 454 15.76 -5.82 -19.46
CA HIS A 454 16.99 -6.60 -19.28
C HIS A 454 16.99 -7.91 -20.07
N GLU A 455 15.85 -8.62 -20.13
CA GLU A 455 15.73 -9.86 -20.91
C GLU A 455 15.93 -9.60 -22.41
N TYR A 456 15.40 -8.47 -22.90
CA TYR A 456 15.60 -8.05 -24.28
C TYR A 456 17.02 -7.53 -24.53
N ALA A 457 17.61 -6.74 -23.64
CA ALA A 457 19.00 -6.30 -23.76
C ALA A 457 19.95 -7.50 -23.86
N ILE A 458 19.85 -8.47 -22.95
CA ILE A 458 20.67 -9.70 -22.98
C ILE A 458 20.48 -10.48 -24.29
N ALA A 459 19.24 -10.59 -24.79
CA ALA A 459 18.97 -11.26 -26.07
C ALA A 459 19.57 -10.50 -27.28
N LEU A 460 19.60 -9.17 -27.23
CA LEU A 460 20.17 -8.31 -28.27
C LEU A 460 21.70 -8.33 -28.22
N ASP A 461 22.31 -8.16 -27.05
CA ASP A 461 23.77 -8.17 -26.88
C ASP A 461 24.37 -9.51 -27.35
N ALA A 462 23.71 -10.64 -27.00
CA ALA A 462 24.11 -11.97 -27.47
C ALA A 462 24.03 -12.15 -29.00
N LEU A 463 23.06 -11.50 -29.67
CA LEU A 463 22.84 -11.60 -31.13
C LEU A 463 23.60 -10.55 -31.95
N PHE A 464 24.06 -9.46 -31.33
CA PHE A 464 24.71 -8.33 -32.00
C PHE A 464 26.15 -8.04 -31.54
N GLN A 465 26.64 -8.70 -30.48
CA GLN A 465 28.03 -8.60 -29.99
C GLN A 465 28.46 -7.14 -29.78
N ASP A 466 27.67 -6.40 -29.00
CA ASP A 466 27.83 -4.97 -28.68
C ASP A 466 27.73 -4.00 -29.88
N ARG A 467 27.44 -4.49 -31.10
CA ARG A 467 27.36 -3.68 -32.33
C ARG A 467 25.96 -3.18 -32.66
N ILE A 468 24.95 -3.42 -31.82
CA ILE A 468 23.54 -3.14 -32.15
C ILE A 468 23.29 -1.68 -32.55
N SER A 469 23.95 -0.72 -31.91
CA SER A 469 23.83 0.72 -32.20
C SER A 469 24.28 1.10 -33.63
N SER A 470 25.08 0.23 -34.27
CA SER A 470 25.49 0.31 -35.68
C SER A 470 24.68 -0.57 -36.65
N GLN A 471 23.83 -1.46 -36.13
CA GLN A 471 23.06 -2.47 -36.86
C GLN A 471 21.54 -2.36 -36.60
N LEU A 472 21.07 -1.29 -35.95
CA LEU A 472 19.69 -1.12 -35.52
C LEU A 472 18.68 -1.08 -36.70
N GLN A 473 19.13 -0.69 -37.89
CA GLN A 473 18.33 -0.73 -39.14
C GLN A 473 18.24 -2.15 -39.75
N ASP A 474 18.95 -3.14 -39.20
CA ASP A 474 18.93 -4.55 -39.61
C ASP A 474 18.22 -5.45 -38.56
N ILE A 475 17.64 -4.87 -37.49
CA ILE A 475 17.10 -5.64 -36.37
C ILE A 475 15.87 -6.49 -36.73
N ASP A 476 15.09 -6.10 -37.74
CA ASP A 476 13.98 -6.90 -38.25
C ASP A 476 14.43 -8.14 -39.03
N LYS A 477 15.65 -8.14 -39.57
CA LYS A 477 16.26 -9.28 -40.27
C LYS A 477 16.64 -10.41 -39.32
N LYS A 478 16.94 -10.10 -38.05
CA LYS A 478 17.19 -11.08 -36.96
C LYS A 478 15.95 -11.35 -36.09
N TYR A 479 14.75 -10.96 -36.52
CA TYR A 479 13.52 -11.22 -35.75
C TYR A 479 13.33 -12.70 -35.36
N PRO A 480 13.57 -13.71 -36.24
CA PRO A 480 13.44 -15.11 -35.86
C PRO A 480 14.38 -15.50 -34.70
N GLU A 481 15.64 -15.07 -34.75
CA GLU A 481 16.65 -15.31 -33.73
C GLU A 481 16.30 -14.62 -32.41
N ILE A 482 15.90 -13.34 -32.46
CA ILE A 482 15.42 -12.58 -31.30
C ILE A 482 14.25 -13.30 -30.64
N LYS A 483 13.23 -13.69 -31.44
CA LYS A 483 12.07 -14.44 -30.94
C LYS A 483 12.47 -15.78 -30.33
N ASN A 484 13.40 -16.53 -30.94
CA ASN A 484 13.85 -17.82 -30.44
C ASN A 484 14.56 -17.70 -29.08
N VAL A 485 15.45 -16.71 -28.92
CA VAL A 485 16.13 -16.44 -27.64
C VAL A 485 15.12 -16.02 -26.57
N LEU A 486 14.24 -15.06 -26.85
CA LEU A 486 13.22 -14.61 -25.89
C LEU A 486 12.24 -15.72 -25.51
N SER A 487 11.90 -16.60 -26.45
CA SER A 487 11.04 -17.75 -26.19
C SER A 487 11.69 -18.75 -25.24
N SER A 488 13.00 -18.99 -25.37
CA SER A 488 13.75 -19.96 -24.54
C SER A 488 14.08 -19.46 -23.12
N LEU A 489 14.05 -18.16 -22.86
CA LEU A 489 14.22 -17.62 -21.50
C LEU A 489 13.18 -18.20 -20.52
N PRO A 490 13.56 -18.52 -19.27
CA PRO A 490 12.68 -19.21 -18.30
C PRO A 490 11.51 -18.34 -17.82
N PHE A 491 11.54 -17.04 -18.10
CA PHE A 491 10.49 -16.09 -17.72
C PHE A 491 9.28 -16.25 -18.65
N SER A 492 8.13 -16.56 -18.04
CA SER A 492 6.81 -16.67 -18.68
C SER A 492 5.75 -16.32 -17.63
N PRO A 493 4.59 -15.75 -18.00
CA PRO A 493 3.51 -15.50 -17.06
C PRO A 493 3.09 -16.80 -16.33
N LYS A 494 2.98 -16.77 -15.00
CA LYS A 494 2.39 -17.86 -14.20
C LYS A 494 0.89 -17.67 -13.94
N ILE A 495 0.40 -16.44 -14.11
CA ILE A 495 -1.00 -16.03 -13.96
C ILE A 495 -1.43 -15.27 -15.22
N TYR A 496 -2.63 -15.55 -15.67
CA TYR A 496 -3.23 -14.92 -16.83
C TYR A 496 -4.02 -13.68 -16.39
N SER A 497 -3.44 -12.48 -16.54
CA SER A 497 -4.06 -11.22 -16.12
C SER A 497 -5.14 -10.69 -17.09
N GLY A 498 -5.88 -11.61 -17.74
CA GLY A 498 -7.04 -11.33 -18.61
C GLY A 498 -6.78 -10.86 -20.05
N LEU A 499 -5.52 -10.78 -20.50
CA LEU A 499 -5.14 -10.23 -21.81
C LEU A 499 -5.82 -10.94 -22.99
N GLY A 500 -6.60 -10.21 -23.80
CA GLY A 500 -7.19 -10.74 -25.04
C GLY A 500 -8.46 -11.59 -24.88
N GLN A 501 -9.04 -11.66 -23.67
CA GLN A 501 -10.27 -12.40 -23.39
C GLN A 501 -10.22 -13.90 -23.78
N CYS A 502 -9.05 -14.54 -23.64
CA CYS A 502 -8.97 -16.00 -23.60
C CYS A 502 -9.77 -16.56 -22.42
N GLY A 503 -10.77 -17.40 -22.72
CA GLY A 503 -11.38 -18.29 -21.74
C GLY A 503 -10.49 -19.51 -21.47
N VAL A 504 -10.50 -20.03 -20.25
CA VAL A 504 -9.68 -21.15 -19.81
C VAL A 504 -10.58 -22.21 -19.19
N ALA A 505 -10.73 -23.37 -19.85
CA ALA A 505 -11.59 -24.47 -19.41
C ALA A 505 -10.82 -25.78 -19.12
N SER A 506 -9.48 -25.77 -19.19
CA SER A 506 -8.62 -26.85 -18.67
C SER A 506 -7.23 -26.32 -18.26
N PRO A 507 -6.49 -27.03 -17.40
CA PRO A 507 -5.10 -26.67 -17.05
C PRO A 507 -4.14 -26.63 -18.26
N GLU A 508 -4.43 -27.36 -19.34
CA GLU A 508 -3.66 -27.41 -20.59
C GLU A 508 -3.94 -26.18 -21.45
N GLN A 509 -5.21 -25.74 -21.46
CA GLN A 509 -5.58 -24.46 -22.02
C GLN A 509 -4.95 -23.31 -21.23
N ALA A 510 -4.91 -23.39 -19.89
CA ALA A 510 -4.23 -22.41 -19.05
C ALA A 510 -2.74 -22.28 -19.44
N LYS A 511 -2.00 -23.40 -19.50
CA LYS A 511 -0.59 -23.44 -19.97
C LYS A 511 -0.44 -22.85 -21.38
N THR A 512 -1.40 -23.11 -22.28
CA THR A 512 -1.41 -22.59 -23.65
C THR A 512 -1.61 -21.08 -23.69
N VAL A 513 -2.57 -20.55 -22.92
CA VAL A 513 -2.85 -19.11 -22.81
C VAL A 513 -1.70 -18.36 -22.14
N LEU A 514 -1.08 -18.91 -21.09
CA LEU A 514 0.12 -18.35 -20.45
C LEU A 514 1.32 -18.27 -21.42
N ARG A 515 1.53 -19.31 -22.24
CA ARG A 515 2.54 -19.28 -23.31
C ARG A 515 2.21 -18.22 -24.37
N ASN A 516 0.95 -18.13 -24.80
CA ASN A 516 0.52 -17.21 -25.86
C ASN A 516 0.44 -15.74 -25.37
N THR A 517 0.43 -15.51 -24.05
CA THR A 517 0.53 -14.18 -23.41
C THR A 517 1.97 -13.78 -23.02
N LYS A 518 2.98 -14.63 -23.26
CA LYS A 518 4.39 -14.28 -23.06
C LYS A 518 4.76 -13.08 -23.95
N GLY A 519 5.37 -12.07 -23.34
CA GLY A 519 5.74 -10.83 -24.01
C GLY A 519 6.42 -9.84 -23.08
N PHE A 520 6.78 -8.68 -23.63
CA PHE A 520 7.44 -7.59 -22.92
C PHE A 520 6.43 -6.65 -22.25
N ARG A 521 6.69 -6.28 -20.99
CA ARG A 521 6.05 -5.14 -20.31
C ARG A 521 7.12 -4.19 -19.79
N LEU A 522 6.97 -2.87 -19.99
CA LEU A 522 7.96 -1.90 -19.52
C LEU A 522 8.05 -1.86 -17.98
N MET A 523 6.90 -1.96 -17.29
CA MET A 523 6.83 -1.93 -15.83
C MET A 523 5.94 -3.06 -15.27
N GLY A 524 6.01 -4.25 -15.88
CA GLY A 524 5.08 -5.36 -15.67
C GLY A 524 4.65 -5.60 -14.21
N GLN A 525 3.35 -5.80 -14.00
CA GLN A 525 2.81 -6.12 -12.68
C GLN A 525 3.48 -7.37 -12.06
N ARG A 526 3.44 -7.45 -10.74
CA ARG A 526 4.23 -8.37 -9.91
C ARG A 526 3.45 -9.63 -9.56
N LEU A 527 4.16 -10.75 -9.52
CA LEU A 527 3.60 -12.03 -9.12
C LEU A 527 3.77 -12.21 -7.60
N THR A 528 2.66 -12.20 -6.85
CA THR A 528 2.65 -12.49 -5.42
C THR A 528 2.21 -13.92 -5.12
N VAL A 529 2.62 -14.46 -3.96
CA VAL A 529 2.33 -15.84 -3.55
C VAL A 529 0.83 -16.10 -3.42
N ASP A 530 0.08 -15.20 -2.79
CA ASP A 530 -1.35 -15.33 -2.56
C ASP A 530 -2.16 -15.28 -3.87
N THR A 531 -1.82 -14.37 -4.77
CA THR A 531 -2.41 -14.31 -6.12
C THR A 531 -2.08 -15.58 -6.91
N TYR A 532 -0.87 -16.13 -6.76
CA TYR A 532 -0.52 -17.42 -7.37
C TYR A 532 -1.38 -18.57 -6.83
N LEU A 533 -1.55 -18.67 -5.51
CA LEU A 533 -2.37 -19.70 -4.88
C LEU A 533 -3.85 -19.59 -5.29
N PHE A 534 -4.40 -18.38 -5.33
CA PHE A 534 -5.72 -18.08 -5.89
C PHE A 534 -5.86 -18.65 -7.31
N SER A 535 -4.91 -18.34 -8.21
CA SER A 535 -4.94 -18.79 -9.62
C SER A 535 -4.78 -20.30 -9.82
N LYS A 536 -4.66 -21.06 -8.72
CA LYS A 536 -4.43 -22.50 -8.69
C LYS A 536 -5.40 -23.26 -7.78
N ILE A 537 -6.29 -22.60 -7.03
CA ILE A 537 -7.31 -23.24 -6.18
C ILE A 537 -8.73 -23.18 -6.77
N ILE A 538 -8.88 -22.45 -7.87
CA ILE A 538 -10.12 -22.16 -8.62
C ILE A 538 -10.26 -23.01 -9.89
N ASP A 539 -11.39 -22.89 -10.60
CA ASP A 539 -11.59 -23.50 -11.93
C ASP A 539 -10.49 -23.03 -12.91
N PRO A 540 -9.88 -23.92 -13.72
CA PRO A 540 -10.20 -25.34 -13.93
C PRO A 540 -9.43 -26.32 -13.03
N TYR A 541 -8.77 -25.85 -11.97
CA TYR A 541 -7.94 -26.67 -11.09
C TYR A 541 -8.70 -27.30 -9.90
N SER A 542 -9.85 -26.75 -9.51
CA SER A 542 -10.70 -27.29 -8.43
C SER A 542 -11.59 -28.46 -8.85
N GLY A 543 -11.83 -28.61 -10.14
CA GLY A 543 -12.89 -29.45 -10.67
C GLY A 543 -14.30 -28.89 -10.46
N LYS A 544 -15.30 -29.70 -10.83
CA LYS A 544 -16.73 -29.37 -10.77
C LYS A 544 -17.27 -29.49 -9.34
N TYR A 545 -18.29 -28.70 -9.03
CA TYR A 545 -18.99 -28.74 -7.76
C TYR A 545 -19.70 -30.09 -7.54
N THR A 546 -19.45 -30.73 -6.39
CA THR A 546 -20.02 -32.04 -6.00
C THR A 546 -21.02 -31.94 -4.86
N GLY A 547 -21.02 -30.84 -4.11
CA GLY A 547 -21.85 -30.66 -2.92
C GLY A 547 -23.36 -30.47 -3.18
N ASN A 548 -24.14 -30.53 -2.10
CA ASN A 548 -25.60 -30.40 -2.13
C ASN A 548 -26.14 -29.20 -1.33
N ARG A 549 -25.26 -28.33 -0.80
CA ARG A 549 -25.61 -27.18 0.06
C ARG A 549 -26.64 -26.25 -0.59
N THR A 550 -27.56 -25.75 0.22
CA THR A 550 -28.52 -24.67 -0.10
C THR A 550 -28.54 -23.68 1.08
N PRO A 551 -28.25 -22.38 0.89
CA PRO A 551 -27.77 -21.75 -0.34
C PRO A 551 -26.46 -22.38 -0.83
N ARG A 552 -26.11 -22.12 -2.10
CA ARG A 552 -24.82 -22.57 -2.65
C ARG A 552 -23.67 -21.94 -1.85
N PRO A 553 -22.53 -22.64 -1.73
CA PRO A 553 -21.39 -22.13 -1.00
C PRO A 553 -20.86 -20.88 -1.70
N PHE A 554 -20.13 -20.05 -0.96
CA PHE A 554 -19.70 -18.74 -1.41
C PHE A 554 -18.95 -18.79 -2.75
N THR A 555 -18.07 -19.79 -2.87
CA THR A 555 -17.14 -20.00 -3.99
C THR A 555 -17.79 -20.47 -5.30
N TRP A 556 -19.09 -20.77 -5.28
CA TRP A 556 -19.81 -21.42 -6.38
C TRP A 556 -20.17 -20.47 -7.52
N VAL A 557 -19.95 -20.92 -8.76
CA VAL A 557 -20.46 -20.30 -10.00
C VAL A 557 -21.09 -21.34 -10.89
N LYS A 558 -22.08 -20.90 -11.68
CA LYS A 558 -22.54 -21.59 -12.89
C LYS A 558 -22.06 -20.81 -14.11
N THR A 559 -21.23 -21.42 -14.94
CA THR A 559 -20.73 -20.81 -16.19
C THR A 559 -21.82 -20.74 -17.27
N ASP A 560 -21.57 -19.99 -18.35
CA ASP A 560 -22.48 -19.91 -19.52
C ASP A 560 -22.79 -21.29 -20.13
N LEU A 561 -21.82 -22.21 -20.10
CA LEU A 561 -21.98 -23.61 -20.51
C LEU A 561 -22.75 -24.46 -19.49
N GLY A 562 -23.34 -23.84 -18.48
CA GLY A 562 -24.15 -24.46 -17.44
C GLY A 562 -23.38 -25.29 -16.41
N THR A 563 -22.04 -25.30 -16.46
CA THR A 563 -21.20 -26.10 -15.56
C THR A 563 -21.06 -25.42 -14.21
N GLN A 564 -21.17 -26.18 -13.13
CA GLN A 564 -20.99 -25.69 -11.76
C GLN A 564 -19.54 -25.87 -11.32
N VAL A 565 -18.86 -24.77 -11.00
CA VAL A 565 -17.40 -24.69 -10.80
C VAL A 565 -17.04 -23.81 -9.59
N ARG A 566 -15.80 -23.88 -9.11
CA ARG A 566 -15.27 -22.93 -8.12
C ARG A 566 -14.85 -21.65 -8.84
N GLY A 567 -15.79 -20.73 -9.02
CA GLY A 567 -15.55 -19.50 -9.78
C GLY A 567 -14.91 -18.37 -8.96
N PHE A 568 -14.61 -18.62 -7.70
CA PHE A 568 -14.36 -17.63 -6.66
C PHE A 568 -13.46 -18.31 -5.60
N PRO A 569 -12.25 -17.82 -5.23
CA PRO A 569 -11.56 -18.24 -4.00
C PRO A 569 -11.98 -17.36 -2.83
N ARG A 570 -11.37 -17.56 -1.66
CA ARG A 570 -11.61 -16.76 -0.44
C ARG A 570 -10.31 -16.41 0.26
N GLY A 571 -10.28 -15.34 1.05
CA GLY A 571 -9.16 -15.07 1.96
C GLY A 571 -8.79 -16.29 2.84
N LEU A 572 -9.79 -17.12 3.20
CA LEU A 572 -9.55 -18.38 3.91
C LEU A 572 -8.69 -19.40 3.16
N ASP A 573 -8.69 -19.45 1.83
CA ASP A 573 -7.84 -20.37 1.07
C ASP A 573 -6.36 -20.07 1.32
N ILE A 574 -6.00 -18.78 1.37
CA ILE A 574 -4.65 -18.30 1.68
C ILE A 574 -4.26 -18.73 3.10
N MET A 575 -5.12 -18.45 4.08
CA MET A 575 -4.83 -18.75 5.49
C MET A 575 -4.75 -20.27 5.74
N ALA A 576 -5.57 -21.07 5.05
CA ALA A 576 -5.53 -22.53 5.11
C ALA A 576 -4.24 -23.10 4.48
N LEU A 577 -3.85 -22.63 3.29
CA LEU A 577 -2.60 -23.03 2.62
C LEU A 577 -1.37 -22.58 3.42
N PHE A 578 -1.46 -21.46 4.13
CA PHE A 578 -0.41 -21.01 5.05
C PHE A 578 -0.37 -21.73 6.40
N GLY A 579 -1.33 -22.62 6.69
CA GLY A 579 -1.26 -23.56 7.82
C GLY A 579 -2.41 -23.48 8.82
N SER A 580 -3.35 -22.55 8.68
CA SER A 580 -4.52 -22.47 9.57
C SER A 580 -5.41 -23.69 9.39
N ARG A 581 -5.43 -24.59 10.39
CA ARG A 581 -6.36 -25.72 10.43
C ARG A 581 -7.80 -25.21 10.45
N ARG A 582 -8.09 -24.20 11.27
CA ARG A 582 -9.41 -23.57 11.40
C ARG A 582 -9.94 -22.99 10.09
N ALA A 583 -9.09 -22.34 9.26
CA ALA A 583 -9.53 -21.89 7.94
C ALA A 583 -9.93 -23.05 7.01
N ARG A 584 -9.20 -24.18 7.04
CA ARG A 584 -9.56 -25.39 6.26
C ARG A 584 -10.81 -26.09 6.80
N GLU A 585 -11.06 -26.02 8.11
CA GLU A 585 -12.33 -26.45 8.72
C GLU A 585 -13.49 -25.59 8.23
N ILE A 586 -13.39 -24.26 8.32
CA ILE A 586 -14.45 -23.31 7.90
C ILE A 586 -14.77 -23.47 6.41
N LEU A 587 -13.77 -23.63 5.54
CA LEU A 587 -13.97 -23.90 4.10
C LEU A 587 -14.77 -25.19 3.85
N ARG A 588 -14.59 -26.23 4.68
CA ARG A 588 -15.38 -27.47 4.61
C ARG A 588 -16.77 -27.29 5.24
N GLU A 589 -16.87 -26.65 6.41
CA GLU A 589 -18.14 -26.32 7.09
C GLU A 589 -19.08 -25.48 6.21
N LEU A 590 -18.52 -24.60 5.38
CA LEU A 590 -19.26 -23.74 4.45
C LEU A 590 -19.50 -24.38 3.07
N GLY A 591 -18.95 -25.57 2.80
CA GLY A 591 -19.09 -26.27 1.52
C GLY A 591 -18.23 -25.70 0.37
N ASP A 592 -17.32 -24.77 0.69
CA ASP A 592 -16.34 -24.22 -0.25
C ASP A 592 -15.25 -25.24 -0.62
N ALA A 593 -15.18 -26.39 0.05
CA ALA A 593 -14.32 -27.50 -0.31
C ALA A 593 -14.96 -28.54 -1.24
N ASP A 594 -16.28 -28.47 -1.51
CA ASP A 594 -17.05 -29.52 -2.19
C ASP A 594 -16.87 -29.51 -3.73
N TYR A 595 -15.64 -29.64 -4.22
CA TYR A 595 -15.31 -29.72 -5.65
C TYR A 595 -14.42 -30.94 -5.93
N ALA A 596 -14.60 -31.55 -7.11
CA ALA A 596 -14.07 -32.88 -7.43
C ALA A 596 -12.55 -33.05 -7.23
N ASP A 597 -11.76 -32.03 -7.56
CA ASP A 597 -10.30 -32.09 -7.62
C ASP A 597 -9.62 -31.20 -6.54
N TYR A 598 -10.41 -30.47 -5.74
CA TYR A 598 -9.94 -29.45 -4.79
C TYR A 598 -8.99 -30.01 -3.72
N GLU A 599 -9.28 -31.15 -3.10
CA GLU A 599 -8.43 -31.70 -2.03
C GLU A 599 -7.08 -32.22 -2.57
N GLU A 600 -7.02 -32.71 -3.82
CA GLU A 600 -5.76 -33.06 -4.50
C GLU A 600 -4.95 -31.80 -4.80
N GLN A 601 -5.59 -30.78 -5.37
CA GLN A 601 -4.95 -29.54 -5.76
C GLN A 601 -4.48 -28.69 -4.56
N PHE A 602 -5.29 -28.61 -3.50
CA PHE A 602 -4.90 -28.00 -2.22
C PHE A 602 -3.64 -28.69 -1.66
N SER A 603 -3.58 -30.01 -1.72
CA SER A 603 -2.45 -30.77 -1.15
C SER A 603 -1.14 -30.48 -1.90
N LYS A 604 -1.16 -30.43 -3.24
CA LYS A 604 0.00 -30.02 -4.05
C LYS A 604 0.49 -28.61 -3.71
N LEU A 605 -0.43 -27.65 -3.59
CA LEU A 605 -0.09 -26.28 -3.23
C LEU A 605 0.43 -26.18 -1.79
N LYS A 606 -0.07 -27.02 -0.87
CA LYS A 606 0.42 -27.08 0.51
C LYS A 606 1.84 -27.64 0.57
N GLU A 607 2.14 -28.68 -0.21
CA GLU A 607 3.50 -29.23 -0.35
C GLU A 607 4.48 -28.21 -0.93
N GLU A 608 4.07 -27.41 -1.93
CA GLU A 608 4.88 -26.30 -2.46
C GLU A 608 5.16 -25.25 -1.37
N ILE A 609 4.13 -24.76 -0.67
CA ILE A 609 4.25 -23.73 0.37
C ILE A 609 5.06 -24.21 1.61
N ASP A 610 4.97 -25.48 1.96
CA ASP A 610 5.72 -26.07 3.08
C ASP A 610 7.20 -26.34 2.72
N SER A 611 7.57 -26.32 1.43
CA SER A 611 8.96 -26.42 0.98
C SER A 611 9.76 -25.11 1.10
N PHE A 612 9.08 -23.97 1.28
CA PHE A 612 9.71 -22.64 1.28
C PHE A 612 10.56 -22.38 2.53
N SER A 613 11.82 -22.01 2.32
CA SER A 613 12.77 -21.68 3.38
C SER A 613 12.52 -20.29 3.98
N THR A 614 13.21 -19.96 5.08
CA THR A 614 13.11 -18.63 5.69
C THR A 614 13.59 -17.52 4.73
N ASP A 615 14.61 -17.80 3.91
CA ASP A 615 15.10 -16.87 2.87
C ASP A 615 14.03 -16.59 1.79
N ASP A 616 13.19 -17.58 1.46
CA ASP A 616 12.10 -17.41 0.49
C ASP A 616 10.96 -16.56 1.06
N TRP A 617 10.70 -16.64 2.37
CA TRP A 617 9.77 -15.75 3.06
C TRP A 617 10.31 -14.33 3.23
N LEU A 618 11.64 -14.16 3.39
CA LEU A 618 12.31 -12.87 3.55
C LEU A 618 12.79 -12.22 2.23
N GLN A 619 12.34 -12.73 1.07
CA GLN A 619 12.84 -12.28 -0.24
C GLN A 619 12.47 -10.83 -0.63
N ASN A 620 11.37 -10.30 -0.09
CA ASN A 620 10.86 -8.93 -0.27
C ASN A 620 9.87 -8.58 0.86
N LEU A 621 9.44 -7.32 0.95
CA LEU A 621 8.61 -6.85 2.06
C LEU A 621 7.20 -7.47 2.07
N TYR A 622 6.57 -7.65 0.91
CA TYR A 622 5.26 -8.30 0.76
C TYR A 622 5.24 -9.73 1.34
N TRP A 623 6.21 -10.56 0.95
CA TRP A 623 6.34 -11.94 1.45
C TRP A 623 6.68 -11.99 2.94
N SER A 624 7.46 -11.01 3.41
CA SER A 624 7.84 -10.89 4.82
C SER A 624 6.64 -10.50 5.70
N TRP A 625 5.75 -9.62 5.22
CA TRP A 625 4.49 -9.29 5.91
C TRP A 625 3.57 -10.52 5.97
N ILE A 626 3.40 -11.26 4.87
CA ILE A 626 2.70 -12.54 4.89
C ILE A 626 3.31 -13.50 5.94
N TYR A 627 4.63 -13.55 6.05
CA TYR A 627 5.30 -14.37 7.07
C TYR A 627 5.01 -13.91 8.52
N VAL A 628 4.80 -12.61 8.76
CA VAL A 628 4.23 -12.11 10.04
C VAL A 628 2.84 -12.71 10.27
N LEU A 629 1.93 -12.63 9.30
CA LEU A 629 0.56 -13.15 9.43
C LEU A 629 0.54 -14.66 9.76
N LYS A 630 1.48 -15.45 9.19
CA LYS A 630 1.69 -16.88 9.53
C LYS A 630 2.01 -17.16 11.00
N SER A 631 2.19 -16.16 11.87
CA SER A 631 2.36 -16.36 13.31
C SER A 631 1.06 -16.32 14.11
N LEU A 632 0.00 -15.70 13.57
CA LEU A 632 -1.33 -15.62 14.19
C LEU A 632 -2.18 -16.88 13.91
N LEU A 633 -1.85 -17.61 12.84
CA LEU A 633 -2.59 -18.79 12.35
C LEU A 633 -2.31 -20.10 13.11
N ALA A 634 -1.52 -20.05 14.19
CA ALA A 634 -1.09 -21.23 14.95
C ALA A 634 -2.09 -21.58 16.07
N GLU A 635 -2.11 -22.86 16.46
CA GLU A 635 -2.90 -23.31 17.61
C GLU A 635 -2.14 -23.04 18.92
N PHE A 636 -2.80 -22.38 19.87
CA PHE A 636 -2.30 -22.19 21.22
C PHE A 636 -2.77 -23.33 22.12
N GLY A 637 -1.85 -23.95 22.87
CA GLY A 637 -2.13 -25.05 23.79
C GLY A 637 -1.73 -24.74 25.24
N ASP A 638 -1.37 -25.78 25.99
CA ASP A 638 -0.97 -25.72 27.40
C ASP A 638 -0.02 -24.55 27.72
N GLY A 639 -0.31 -23.83 28.81
CA GLY A 639 0.49 -22.71 29.30
C GLY A 639 0.22 -21.35 28.63
N TYR A 640 -0.62 -21.28 27.59
CA TYR A 640 -1.23 -20.02 27.12
C TYR A 640 -2.50 -19.69 27.92
N GLN A 641 -2.97 -18.43 27.86
CA GLN A 641 -4.25 -18.02 28.45
C GLN A 641 -5.40 -18.88 27.90
N ALA A 642 -6.34 -19.31 28.74
CA ALA A 642 -7.38 -20.27 28.33
C ALA A 642 -8.28 -19.75 27.19
N PHE A 643 -8.49 -18.43 27.08
CA PHE A 643 -9.20 -17.85 25.93
C PHE A 643 -8.49 -18.14 24.59
N MET A 644 -7.15 -18.10 24.55
CA MET A 644 -6.36 -18.32 23.33
C MET A 644 -6.45 -19.75 22.80
N GLN A 645 -6.69 -20.71 23.70
CA GLN A 645 -6.82 -22.13 23.37
C GLN A 645 -8.18 -22.46 22.71
N THR A 646 -9.10 -21.49 22.60
CA THR A 646 -10.44 -21.70 22.01
C THR A 646 -10.44 -21.55 20.49
N GLN A 647 -11.31 -22.31 19.80
CA GLN A 647 -11.62 -22.08 18.38
C GLN A 647 -12.15 -20.66 18.12
N ALA A 648 -12.87 -20.07 19.09
CA ALA A 648 -13.34 -18.69 18.99
C ALA A 648 -12.18 -17.68 18.87
N TRP A 649 -11.08 -17.90 19.60
CA TRP A 649 -9.88 -17.06 19.46
C TRP A 649 -9.13 -17.33 18.16
N GLN A 650 -9.08 -18.59 17.69
CA GLN A 650 -8.57 -18.89 16.35
C GLN A 650 -9.39 -18.18 15.26
N ASP A 651 -10.70 -18.08 15.41
CA ASP A 651 -11.59 -17.31 14.54
C ASP A 651 -11.29 -15.79 14.62
N LYS A 652 -10.91 -15.24 15.80
CA LYS A 652 -10.42 -13.85 15.96
C LYS A 652 -9.10 -13.64 15.23
N GLU A 653 -8.10 -14.46 15.49
CA GLU A 653 -6.76 -14.32 14.88
C GLU A 653 -6.81 -14.48 13.36
N LEU A 654 -7.67 -15.38 12.87
CA LEU A 654 -7.98 -15.51 11.45
C LEU A 654 -8.59 -14.22 10.89
N THR A 655 -9.53 -13.59 11.61
CA THR A 655 -10.13 -12.28 11.26
C THR A 655 -9.09 -11.15 11.26
N THR A 656 -8.18 -11.10 12.25
CA THR A 656 -7.08 -10.13 12.33
C THR A 656 -6.07 -10.31 11.19
N ALA A 657 -5.69 -11.55 10.86
CA ALA A 657 -4.78 -11.86 9.76
C ALA A 657 -5.38 -11.51 8.39
N LEU A 658 -6.67 -11.73 8.20
CA LEU A 658 -7.38 -11.38 6.97
C LEU A 658 -7.52 -9.87 6.79
N ALA A 659 -7.83 -9.11 7.85
CA ALA A 659 -7.85 -7.65 7.80
C ALA A 659 -6.50 -7.05 7.37
N SER A 660 -5.39 -7.49 7.96
CA SER A 660 -4.08 -6.96 7.57
C SER A 660 -3.60 -7.43 6.20
N TRP A 661 -4.04 -8.61 5.73
CA TRP A 661 -3.83 -9.00 4.34
C TRP A 661 -4.64 -8.11 3.38
N ALA A 662 -5.85 -7.68 3.74
CA ALA A 662 -6.61 -6.68 2.98
C ALA A 662 -5.88 -5.32 2.91
N GLU A 663 -5.28 -4.85 4.02
CA GLU A 663 -4.42 -3.64 4.03
C GLU A 663 -3.20 -3.80 3.09
N LEU A 664 -2.46 -4.91 3.19
CA LEU A 664 -1.34 -5.22 2.29
C LEU A 664 -1.77 -5.23 0.79
N ARG A 665 -2.98 -5.71 0.50
CA ARG A 665 -3.54 -5.73 -0.86
C ARG A 665 -4.05 -4.36 -1.32
N HIS A 666 -4.51 -3.51 -0.42
CA HIS A 666 -4.85 -2.10 -0.69
C HIS A 666 -3.57 -1.34 -1.12
N ASP A 667 -2.51 -1.40 -0.31
CA ASP A 667 -1.30 -0.61 -0.53
C ASP A 667 -0.60 -0.97 -1.87
N THR A 668 -0.70 -2.23 -2.27
CA THR A 668 0.02 -2.77 -3.43
C THR A 668 -0.85 -2.93 -4.69
N ILE A 669 -2.09 -2.40 -4.68
CA ILE A 669 -3.12 -2.60 -5.71
C ILE A 669 -2.73 -2.18 -7.14
N LEU A 670 -1.79 -1.24 -7.29
CA LEU A 670 -1.21 -0.83 -8.59
C LEU A 670 -0.22 -1.87 -9.13
N TYR A 671 0.58 -2.46 -8.24
CA TYR A 671 1.75 -3.27 -8.59
C TYR A 671 1.44 -4.75 -8.72
N VAL A 672 0.57 -5.31 -7.87
CA VAL A 672 0.25 -6.74 -7.88
C VAL A 672 -0.57 -7.11 -9.10
N LYS A 673 -0.22 -8.20 -9.79
CA LYS A 673 -1.08 -8.80 -10.82
C LYS A 673 -2.38 -9.23 -10.15
N GLN A 674 -3.52 -8.75 -10.64
CA GLN A 674 -4.80 -9.37 -10.27
C GLN A 674 -4.99 -10.68 -11.02
N ASP A 675 -5.46 -11.69 -10.30
CA ASP A 675 -6.07 -12.89 -10.87
C ASP A 675 -7.53 -12.61 -11.26
N SER A 676 -8.26 -13.56 -11.88
CA SER A 676 -9.53 -13.29 -12.55
C SER A 676 -10.77 -14.19 -12.26
N LEU A 677 -11.11 -14.46 -10.98
CA LEU A 677 -12.29 -15.17 -10.40
C LEU A 677 -12.54 -14.81 -8.86
N ARG A 678 -13.70 -14.37 -8.34
CA ARG A 678 -13.81 -13.36 -7.18
C ARG A 678 -14.21 -13.86 -5.75
N ALA A 679 -14.73 -13.19 -4.68
CA ALA A 679 -15.26 -11.84 -4.31
C ALA A 679 -15.02 -11.49 -2.79
N GLU A 680 -15.51 -10.32 -2.24
CA GLU A 680 -15.89 -10.07 -0.79
C GLU A 680 -14.99 -9.12 0.17
N GLY A 681 -15.39 -8.15 1.11
CA GLY A 681 -16.69 -7.72 1.77
C GLY A 681 -17.16 -6.67 2.90
N ALA A 682 -17.49 -7.05 4.20
CA ALA A 682 -18.51 -6.47 5.21
C ALA A 682 -18.28 -6.16 6.81
N PHE A 683 -18.87 -5.13 7.55
CA PHE A 683 -18.92 -4.98 9.12
C PHE A 683 -19.83 -3.94 10.04
N PRO A 684 -19.42 -2.93 10.93
CA PRO A 684 -19.73 -2.85 12.44
C PRO A 684 -20.09 -1.48 13.26
N ARG A 685 -20.47 -1.45 14.60
CA ARG A 685 -21.04 -0.25 15.41
C ARG A 685 -21.05 0.18 17.01
N GLU A 686 -20.62 -0.47 18.16
CA GLU A 686 -21.00 -0.19 19.70
C GLU A 686 -18.98 0.51 21.96
N LYS A 687 -19.08 0.67 23.37
CA LYS A 687 -18.05 0.30 24.50
C LYS A 687 -18.56 0.16 26.00
N VAL A 688 -17.90 0.29 27.22
CA VAL A 688 -16.71 1.01 27.85
C VAL A 688 -16.25 0.65 29.35
N LYS A 689 -15.04 0.06 29.71
CA LYS A 689 -14.18 0.35 30.95
C LYS A 689 -13.76 -0.48 32.27
N ILE A 690 -12.42 -0.83 32.45
CA ILE A 690 -11.54 -1.10 33.69
C ILE A 690 -9.92 -0.98 33.73
N VAL A 691 -9.00 -2.02 33.74
CA VAL A 691 -7.46 -1.97 33.84
C VAL A 691 -6.64 -3.15 33.14
N GLY A 692 -5.33 -3.01 32.74
CA GLY A 692 -4.63 -3.54 31.48
C GLY A 692 -3.62 -4.75 31.38
N TYR A 693 -3.21 -5.12 30.13
CA TYR A 693 -2.43 -6.33 29.66
C TYR A 693 -1.91 -6.24 28.18
N VAL A 694 -1.07 -7.17 27.66
CA VAL A 694 -0.65 -7.28 26.22
C VAL A 694 -1.00 -8.63 25.58
N GLU A 695 -1.38 -8.65 24.29
CA GLU A 695 -1.71 -9.89 23.56
C GLU A 695 -0.47 -10.79 23.35
N PRO A 696 -0.39 -11.99 23.95
CA PRO A 696 0.91 -12.58 24.24
C PRO A 696 1.42 -13.51 23.13
N VAL A 697 1.83 -12.93 21.99
CA VAL A 697 2.31 -13.65 20.80
C VAL A 697 3.76 -13.27 20.40
N PRO A 698 4.82 -13.76 21.09
CA PRO A 698 6.21 -13.38 20.78
C PRO A 698 6.67 -13.65 19.34
N ALA A 699 6.11 -14.68 18.68
CA ALA A 699 6.42 -14.99 17.28
C ALA A 699 5.95 -13.91 16.30
N PHE A 700 4.86 -13.21 16.63
CA PHE A 700 4.36 -12.07 15.86
C PHE A 700 5.31 -10.88 16.01
N TYR A 701 5.58 -10.45 17.25
CA TYR A 701 6.42 -9.29 17.53
C TYR A 701 7.82 -9.45 16.93
N ALA A 702 8.43 -10.63 17.05
CA ALA A 702 9.74 -10.92 16.47
C ALA A 702 9.75 -10.86 14.93
N ARG A 703 8.73 -11.40 14.25
CA ARG A 703 8.64 -11.30 12.78
C ARG A 703 8.37 -9.86 12.32
N LEU A 704 7.49 -9.13 13.01
CA LEU A 704 7.17 -7.73 12.69
C LEU A 704 8.35 -6.79 12.95
N LEU A 705 9.16 -7.08 13.97
CA LEU A 705 10.44 -6.41 14.25
C LEU A 705 11.48 -6.68 13.15
N THR A 706 11.59 -7.94 12.72
CA THR A 706 12.45 -8.34 11.58
C THR A 706 12.06 -7.59 10.31
N LEU A 707 10.75 -7.54 10.02
CA LEU A 707 10.17 -6.79 8.90
C LEU A 707 10.46 -5.29 8.99
N SER A 708 10.23 -4.65 10.15
CA SER A 708 10.49 -3.22 10.33
C SER A 708 11.96 -2.86 10.14
N LYS A 709 12.88 -3.69 10.64
CA LYS A 709 14.33 -3.56 10.42
C LYS A 709 14.74 -3.81 8.96
N MET A 710 14.03 -4.70 8.26
CA MET A 710 14.20 -4.93 6.82
C MET A 710 13.78 -3.70 5.99
N THR A 711 12.63 -3.10 6.31
CA THR A 711 12.12 -1.90 5.64
C THR A 711 13.10 -0.74 5.74
N LYS A 712 13.57 -0.41 6.96
CA LYS A 712 14.53 0.67 7.16
C LYS A 712 15.81 0.47 6.33
N ARG A 713 16.47 -0.69 6.48
CA ARG A 713 17.73 -1.01 5.75
C ARG A 713 17.56 -1.05 4.23
N GLY A 714 16.39 -1.47 3.75
CA GLY A 714 16.08 -1.49 2.32
C GLY A 714 15.93 -0.09 1.75
N LEU A 715 15.25 0.81 2.45
CA LEU A 715 15.12 2.22 2.07
C LEU A 715 16.49 2.93 2.11
N GLU A 716 17.27 2.75 3.18
CA GLU A 716 18.65 3.25 3.31
C GLU A 716 19.58 2.80 2.17
N ARG A 717 19.37 1.60 1.62
CA ARG A 717 20.18 1.02 0.53
C ARG A 717 19.72 1.42 -0.88
N LEU A 718 18.44 1.72 -1.07
CA LEU A 718 17.83 1.84 -2.40
C LEU A 718 17.31 3.24 -2.74
N VAL A 719 16.96 4.06 -1.75
CA VAL A 719 16.49 5.44 -1.94
C VAL A 719 17.68 6.39 -1.83
N PRO A 720 17.88 7.37 -2.75
CA PRO A 720 18.93 8.37 -2.62
C PRO A 720 18.78 9.16 -1.32
N LEU A 721 19.87 9.42 -0.60
CA LEU A 721 19.86 10.03 0.75
C LEU A 721 19.00 11.32 0.83
N GLY A 722 19.20 12.24 -0.11
CA GLY A 722 18.44 13.49 -0.18
C GLY A 722 16.96 13.34 -0.55
N GLU A 723 16.50 12.16 -0.99
CA GLU A 723 15.09 11.81 -1.11
C GLU A 723 14.58 11.12 0.17
N LEU A 724 15.39 10.23 0.76
CA LEU A 724 15.09 9.55 2.03
C LEU A 724 14.83 10.56 3.17
N GLU A 725 15.64 11.60 3.27
CA GLU A 725 15.45 12.73 4.21
C GLU A 725 14.10 13.45 4.04
N LYS A 726 13.55 13.49 2.81
CA LYS A 726 12.23 14.10 2.54
C LYS A 726 11.07 13.19 2.96
N LEU A 727 11.26 11.86 2.96
CA LEU A 727 10.22 10.92 3.35
C LEU A 727 9.84 11.09 4.83
N LYS A 728 10.83 11.33 5.71
CA LYS A 728 10.70 11.40 7.18
C LYS A 728 10.10 10.13 7.81
N ILE A 729 10.68 8.98 7.48
CA ILE A 729 10.16 7.66 7.91
C ILE A 729 11.20 6.90 8.75
N ASP A 730 12.46 7.35 8.73
CA ASP A 730 13.59 6.83 9.50
C ASP A 730 13.38 6.92 11.03
N VAL A 731 13.14 8.13 11.55
CA VAL A 731 12.89 8.37 12.99
C VAL A 731 11.66 7.58 13.47
N ALA A 732 10.66 7.49 12.62
CA ALA A 732 9.38 6.86 12.92
C ALA A 732 9.51 5.33 12.98
N LEU A 733 10.23 4.73 12.02
CA LEU A 733 10.56 3.30 12.04
C LEU A 733 11.45 2.94 13.24
N ASP A 734 12.38 3.80 13.64
CA ASP A 734 13.17 3.57 14.86
C ASP A 734 12.31 3.60 16.14
N GLY A 735 11.33 4.49 16.23
CA GLY A 735 10.35 4.50 17.31
C GLY A 735 9.50 3.22 17.32
N PHE A 736 9.04 2.77 16.15
CA PHE A 736 8.26 1.54 16.01
C PHE A 736 9.07 0.27 16.34
N VAL A 737 10.35 0.23 15.94
CA VAL A 737 11.30 -0.83 16.32
C VAL A 737 11.45 -0.93 17.84
N GLN A 738 11.60 0.19 18.54
CA GLN A 738 11.67 0.22 20.01
C GLN A 738 10.36 -0.25 20.68
N ILE A 739 9.20 0.14 20.13
CA ILE A 739 7.89 -0.32 20.60
C ILE A 739 7.77 -1.85 20.47
N LEU A 740 8.15 -2.40 19.31
CA LEU A 740 8.12 -3.86 19.06
C LEU A 740 9.10 -4.63 19.94
N GLU A 741 10.28 -4.07 20.23
CA GLU A 741 11.26 -4.67 21.16
C GLU A 741 10.73 -4.72 22.59
N LYS A 742 10.10 -3.64 23.09
CA LYS A 742 9.49 -3.63 24.43
C LYS A 742 8.29 -4.57 24.52
N LEU A 743 7.43 -4.61 23.50
CA LEU A 743 6.30 -5.56 23.42
C LEU A 743 6.75 -7.01 23.36
N LEU A 744 7.80 -7.34 22.59
CA LEU A 744 8.40 -8.68 22.56
C LEU A 744 8.95 -9.07 23.95
N GLY A 745 9.49 -8.12 24.71
CA GLY A 745 9.92 -8.31 26.10
C GLY A 745 8.75 -8.62 27.05
N ILE A 746 7.71 -7.78 27.03
CA ILE A 746 6.50 -7.92 27.86
C ILE A 746 5.78 -9.24 27.55
N SER A 747 5.55 -9.52 26.27
CA SER A 747 4.85 -10.71 25.78
C SER A 747 5.52 -12.02 26.22
N ARG A 748 6.86 -12.08 26.24
CA ARG A 748 7.60 -13.22 26.82
C ARG A 748 7.41 -13.32 28.34
N LYS A 749 7.44 -12.21 29.09
CA LYS A 749 7.23 -12.21 30.55
C LYS A 749 5.84 -12.72 30.92
N GLU A 750 4.81 -12.27 30.21
CA GLU A 750 3.42 -12.72 30.40
C GLU A 750 3.28 -14.23 30.17
N LEU A 751 3.78 -14.76 29.04
CA LEU A 751 3.78 -16.22 28.79
C LEU A 751 4.60 -17.01 29.80
N GLU A 752 5.73 -16.48 30.27
CA GLU A 752 6.51 -17.11 31.34
C GLU A 752 5.87 -16.98 32.74
N ASN A 753 4.68 -16.35 32.85
CA ASN A 753 3.97 -16.06 34.10
C ASN A 753 4.85 -15.26 35.10
N LYS A 754 5.54 -14.24 34.60
CA LYS A 754 6.36 -13.28 35.36
C LYS A 754 5.63 -11.95 35.49
N ALA A 755 5.74 -11.30 36.65
CA ALA A 755 5.21 -9.96 36.85
C ALA A 755 5.94 -8.93 35.96
N LEU A 756 5.20 -7.94 35.47
CA LEU A 756 5.75 -6.78 34.76
C LEU A 756 6.25 -5.74 35.76
N THR A 757 7.13 -4.83 35.32
CA THR A 757 7.54 -3.67 36.12
C THR A 757 6.53 -2.52 35.99
N GLU A 758 6.57 -1.57 36.93
CA GLU A 758 5.77 -0.33 36.83
C GLU A 758 6.03 0.41 35.49
N GLU A 759 7.27 0.42 34.99
CA GLU A 759 7.64 1.02 33.69
C GLU A 759 7.06 0.27 32.48
N GLU A 760 6.66 -1.00 32.65
CA GLU A 760 5.94 -1.79 31.64
C GLU A 760 4.44 -1.58 31.73
N TYR A 761 3.88 -1.46 32.95
CA TYR A 761 2.48 -1.07 33.14
C TYR A 761 2.21 0.38 32.71
N ASP A 762 3.13 1.32 32.96
CA ASP A 762 3.06 2.69 32.44
C ASP A 762 3.17 2.70 30.92
N PHE A 763 4.01 1.87 30.31
CA PHE A 763 4.06 1.75 28.85
C PHE A 763 2.74 1.24 28.26
N ILE A 764 2.11 0.24 28.89
CA ILE A 764 0.76 -0.23 28.50
C ILE A 764 -0.28 0.89 28.69
N ASN A 765 -0.23 1.64 29.79
CA ASN A 765 -1.18 2.70 30.13
C ASN A 765 -1.05 3.94 29.22
N ASN A 766 0.16 4.25 28.74
CA ASN A 766 0.44 5.38 27.84
C ASN A 766 0.53 4.96 26.36
N PHE A 767 0.22 3.71 26.02
CA PHE A 767 0.47 3.11 24.70
C PHE A 767 -0.14 3.89 23.52
N GLY A 768 -1.32 4.50 23.71
CA GLY A 768 -1.97 5.33 22.68
C GLY A 768 -1.17 6.56 22.29
N GLU A 769 -0.63 7.28 23.27
CA GLU A 769 0.17 8.50 23.07
C GLU A 769 1.52 8.17 22.39
N ILE A 770 2.14 7.07 22.80
CA ILE A 770 3.41 6.55 22.24
C ILE A 770 3.24 6.23 20.74
N LEU A 771 2.13 5.59 20.37
CA LEU A 771 1.80 5.30 18.98
C LEU A 771 1.43 6.56 18.18
N GLU A 772 0.76 7.51 18.82
CA GLU A 772 0.36 8.77 18.19
C GLU A 772 1.58 9.63 17.82
N GLU A 773 2.60 9.72 18.68
CA GLU A 773 3.86 10.42 18.42
C GLU A 773 4.60 9.81 17.21
N VAL A 774 4.72 8.49 17.17
CA VAL A 774 5.36 7.77 16.07
C VAL A 774 4.63 8.02 14.74
N VAL A 775 3.31 7.89 14.69
CA VAL A 775 2.53 8.14 13.47
C VAL A 775 2.55 9.61 13.04
N LYS A 776 2.53 10.55 13.99
CA LYS A 776 2.63 11.99 13.69
C LYS A 776 3.88 12.31 12.89
N SER A 777 5.04 11.74 13.23
CA SER A 777 6.28 11.99 12.48
C SER A 777 6.22 11.57 11.00
N VAL A 778 5.37 10.60 10.64
CA VAL A 778 5.14 10.12 9.27
C VAL A 778 4.06 10.91 8.53
N ALA A 779 2.94 11.19 9.23
CA ALA A 779 1.69 11.68 8.64
C ALA A 779 1.43 13.19 8.84
N GLU A 780 2.18 13.89 9.70
CA GLU A 780 2.05 15.34 9.82
C GLU A 780 2.56 16.05 8.56
N GLY A 781 1.70 16.89 7.98
CA GLY A 781 1.93 17.55 6.69
C GLY A 781 1.40 16.78 5.48
N GLU A 782 1.08 15.49 5.64
CA GLU A 782 0.29 14.73 4.67
C GLU A 782 -1.23 14.97 4.89
N PHE A 783 -2.09 14.25 4.16
CA PHE A 783 -3.53 14.55 3.94
C PHE A 783 -4.44 14.60 5.18
N GLY A 784 -3.87 14.44 6.38
CA GLY A 784 -4.54 14.50 7.67
C GLY A 784 -5.05 13.14 8.12
N THR A 785 -6.17 13.14 8.83
CA THR A 785 -6.76 11.97 9.49
C THR A 785 -7.20 10.84 8.55
N ASP A 786 -7.11 11.02 7.23
CA ASP A 786 -7.52 10.04 6.21
C ASP A 786 -6.41 9.02 5.89
N ALA A 787 -5.14 9.33 6.19
CA ALA A 787 -4.01 8.42 6.02
C ALA A 787 -3.79 7.48 7.23
N VAL A 788 -4.72 7.48 8.19
CA VAL A 788 -4.63 6.75 9.48
C VAL A 788 -5.99 6.17 9.89
N GLN A 789 -6.81 5.81 8.90
CA GLN A 789 -8.12 5.19 9.11
C GLN A 789 -8.07 3.71 8.75
N THR A 790 -8.66 2.88 9.60
CA THR A 790 -8.90 1.46 9.32
C THR A 790 -9.98 1.21 8.26
N THR A 791 -10.62 2.25 7.72
CA THR A 791 -11.73 2.15 6.77
C THR A 791 -11.24 2.13 5.33
N LEU A 792 -10.75 0.96 4.89
CA LEU A 792 -10.02 0.73 3.63
C LEU A 792 -10.67 -0.41 2.82
N VAL A 793 -10.49 -0.41 1.50
CA VAL A 793 -10.95 -1.52 0.64
C VAL A 793 -9.95 -1.83 -0.47
N ALA A 794 -9.74 -3.11 -0.74
CA ALA A 794 -8.81 -3.61 -1.73
C ALA A 794 -9.51 -4.53 -2.73
N ASP A 795 -9.51 -4.16 -4.01
CA ASP A 795 -10.02 -5.05 -5.03
C ASP A 795 -8.94 -6.09 -5.41
N VAL A 796 -9.09 -7.36 -4.99
CA VAL A 796 -8.01 -8.36 -5.08
C VAL A 796 -8.16 -9.35 -6.24
N HIS A 797 -9.25 -9.28 -7.01
CA HIS A 797 -9.59 -10.31 -8.02
C HIS A 797 -10.61 -9.86 -9.12
N THR A 798 -10.55 -10.42 -10.36
CA THR A 798 -11.36 -10.05 -11.56
C THR A 798 -12.19 -11.17 -12.31
N GLU A 799 -13.27 -11.74 -11.76
CA GLU A 799 -14.16 -12.77 -12.37
C GLU A 799 -14.88 -12.27 -13.64
N GLY A 800 -14.83 -13.07 -14.71
CA GLY A 800 -15.29 -12.69 -16.06
C GLY A 800 -16.63 -13.27 -16.53
N ASN A 801 -17.15 -14.34 -15.92
CA ASN A 801 -18.45 -14.93 -16.29
C ASN A 801 -19.64 -14.11 -15.76
N THR A 802 -19.47 -13.45 -14.61
CA THR A 802 -20.51 -12.72 -13.86
C THR A 802 -20.24 -11.21 -13.71
N GLU A 803 -19.02 -10.77 -14.04
CA GLU A 803 -18.55 -9.39 -13.87
C GLU A 803 -18.63 -8.85 -12.41
N GLN A 804 -18.52 -9.70 -11.35
CA GLN A 804 -18.76 -9.27 -9.94
C GLN A 804 -17.55 -9.31 -8.96
N VAL A 805 -16.96 -8.13 -8.60
CA VAL A 805 -15.77 -7.78 -7.75
C VAL A 805 -15.55 -8.50 -6.40
N LEU A 806 -14.25 -8.72 -6.13
CA LEU A 806 -13.62 -9.09 -4.86
C LEU A 806 -13.02 -7.87 -4.20
N GLU A 807 -13.65 -7.41 -3.11
CA GLU A 807 -13.41 -6.12 -2.46
C GLU A 807 -13.05 -6.36 -0.97
N GLU A 808 -11.85 -6.89 -0.70
CA GLU A 808 -11.41 -7.20 0.67
C GLU A 808 -11.46 -5.93 1.50
N GLY A 809 -12.20 -5.95 2.60
CA GLY A 809 -12.47 -4.75 3.40
C GLY A 809 -11.74 -4.73 4.73
N VAL A 810 -11.54 -3.51 5.22
CA VAL A 810 -11.40 -3.18 6.64
C VAL A 810 -12.29 -1.96 6.91
N GLY A 811 -12.81 -1.79 8.13
CA GLY A 811 -13.72 -0.70 8.44
C GLY A 811 -13.62 -0.21 9.86
N ASN A 812 -14.74 0.17 10.47
CA ASN A 812 -14.69 0.71 11.83
C ASN A 812 -14.09 -0.35 12.76
N ILE A 813 -13.11 0.07 13.58
CA ILE A 813 -12.51 -0.73 14.65
C ILE A 813 -13.64 -1.39 15.45
N ARG A 814 -13.46 -2.62 15.91
CA ARG A 814 -14.32 -3.22 16.94
C ARG A 814 -13.59 -3.47 18.25
N THR A 815 -14.32 -3.88 19.29
CA THR A 815 -13.84 -3.93 20.67
C THR A 815 -13.65 -5.36 21.10
N LEU A 816 -12.41 -5.75 21.34
CA LEU A 816 -12.11 -6.92 22.13
C LEU A 816 -12.35 -6.61 23.61
N VAL A 817 -13.04 -7.49 24.33
CA VAL A 817 -13.08 -7.55 25.79
C VAL A 817 -12.64 -8.96 26.19
N ALA A 818 -11.51 -9.10 26.90
CA ALA A 818 -10.88 -10.41 27.17
C ALA A 818 -10.53 -10.57 28.66
N ALA A 819 -10.88 -11.70 29.27
CA ALA A 819 -10.45 -12.05 30.62
C ALA A 819 -9.12 -12.81 30.58
N TYR A 820 -8.16 -12.45 31.44
CA TYR A 820 -6.80 -12.99 31.44
C TYR A 820 -6.30 -13.23 32.87
N ARG A 821 -5.53 -14.30 33.10
CA ARG A 821 -4.88 -14.57 34.39
C ARG A 821 -3.57 -13.79 34.50
N ILE A 822 -3.26 -13.26 35.68
CA ILE A 822 -1.98 -12.63 36.03
C ILE A 822 -1.18 -13.48 37.04
N PRO A 823 0.15 -13.22 37.21
CA PRO A 823 1.05 -14.11 37.96
C PRO A 823 0.75 -14.33 39.45
N ASP A 824 -0.03 -13.46 40.09
CA ASP A 824 -0.47 -13.63 41.48
C ASP A 824 -1.65 -14.62 41.63
N GLY A 825 -2.20 -15.09 40.50
CA GLY A 825 -3.30 -16.03 40.43
C GLY A 825 -4.67 -15.41 40.12
N HIS A 826 -4.83 -14.08 40.17
CA HIS A 826 -6.12 -13.45 39.85
C HIS A 826 -6.45 -13.52 38.34
N ILE A 827 -7.74 -13.51 38.03
CA ILE A 827 -8.26 -13.26 36.68
C ILE A 827 -8.77 -11.83 36.62
N LEU A 828 -8.28 -11.05 35.65
CA LEU A 828 -8.68 -9.67 35.39
C LEU A 828 -9.37 -9.59 34.02
N ILE A 829 -10.11 -8.52 33.75
CA ILE A 829 -10.69 -8.26 32.42
C ILE A 829 -10.06 -7.05 31.72
N GLY A 830 -9.78 -7.25 30.43
CA GLY A 830 -9.07 -6.41 29.49
C GLY A 830 -9.97 -5.89 28.38
N VAL A 831 -9.57 -4.82 27.69
CA VAL A 831 -10.28 -4.27 26.53
C VAL A 831 -9.28 -3.69 25.54
N GLY A 832 -9.42 -4.06 24.27
CA GLY A 832 -8.55 -3.61 23.18
C GLY A 832 -9.35 -3.21 21.94
N PRO A 833 -8.76 -2.44 21.02
CA PRO A 833 -9.26 -2.28 19.66
C PRO A 833 -8.89 -3.51 18.83
N THR A 834 -9.79 -4.01 18.00
CA THR A 834 -9.53 -5.10 17.04
C THR A 834 -10.11 -4.74 15.69
N PHE A 835 -9.58 -5.32 14.62
CA PHE A 835 -10.09 -5.09 13.28
C PHE A 835 -11.52 -5.59 13.09
N SER A 836 -12.11 -5.09 12.03
CA SER A 836 -13.22 -5.73 11.33
C SER A 836 -12.66 -6.32 10.02
N TYR A 837 -12.99 -7.59 9.70
CA TYR A 837 -12.70 -8.28 8.44
C TYR A 837 -13.99 -8.77 7.72
N TYR A 838 -13.98 -8.95 6.40
CA TYR A 838 -15.05 -8.48 5.53
C TYR A 838 -15.38 -9.48 4.37
N GLU A 839 -16.62 -10.05 4.23
CA GLU A 839 -17.08 -10.76 2.97
C GLU A 839 -18.49 -10.26 2.29
N LEU A 840 -18.52 -9.71 1.01
CA LEU A 840 -19.55 -9.04 0.08
C LEU A 840 -19.28 -9.06 -1.49
N LYS A 841 -20.19 -9.53 -2.36
CA LYS A 841 -20.06 -9.42 -3.86
C LYS A 841 -20.46 -8.04 -4.43
N GLN A 842 -19.64 -7.42 -5.30
CA GLN A 842 -19.86 -6.08 -5.90
C GLN A 842 -19.84 -6.12 -7.46
N PRO A 843 -20.39 -5.19 -8.27
CA PRO A 843 -20.25 -5.19 -9.75
C PRO A 843 -18.95 -4.53 -10.29
N MET A 844 -18.34 -5.04 -11.36
CA MET A 844 -17.05 -4.56 -11.93
C MET A 844 -17.06 -3.11 -12.43
N LYS A 845 -18.20 -2.63 -12.92
CA LYS A 845 -18.44 -1.21 -13.24
C LYS A 845 -18.53 -0.29 -12.01
N ASN A 846 -18.56 -0.86 -10.81
CA ASN A 846 -18.72 -0.20 -9.51
C ASN A 846 -17.59 -0.60 -8.53
N ARG A 847 -16.36 -0.88 -9.02
CA ARG A 847 -15.19 -1.16 -8.14
C ARG A 847 -15.11 -0.10 -7.03
N LEU A 848 -14.94 -0.53 -5.79
CA LEU A 848 -14.99 0.37 -4.65
C LEU A 848 -13.73 1.24 -4.55
N THR A 849 -13.93 2.45 -4.02
CA THR A 849 -12.87 3.29 -3.46
C THR A 849 -13.18 3.49 -1.98
N ASP A 850 -12.18 3.85 -1.19
CA ASP A 850 -12.32 4.15 0.23
C ASP A 850 -13.48 5.10 0.57
N GLU A 851 -13.75 6.10 -0.27
CA GLU A 851 -14.82 7.08 -0.04
C GLU A 851 -16.21 6.50 -0.34
N ALA A 852 -16.34 5.71 -1.42
CA ALA A 852 -17.55 4.94 -1.70
C ALA A 852 -17.80 3.87 -0.61
N TRP A 853 -16.70 3.35 -0.06
CA TRP A 853 -16.68 2.30 0.93
C TRP A 853 -17.09 2.78 2.33
N ARG A 854 -16.46 3.87 2.83
CA ARG A 854 -16.86 4.56 4.07
C ARG A 854 -18.35 4.93 4.04
N LYS A 855 -18.86 5.40 2.90
CA LYS A 855 -20.28 5.67 2.70
C LYS A 855 -21.17 4.42 2.75
N LEU A 856 -20.70 3.26 2.25
CA LEU A 856 -21.43 2.00 2.35
C LEU A 856 -21.50 1.52 3.81
N LEU A 857 -20.41 1.61 4.56
CA LEU A 857 -20.38 1.32 6.01
C LEU A 857 -21.37 2.15 6.82
N GLU A 858 -21.55 3.42 6.46
CA GLU A 858 -22.47 4.34 7.17
C GLU A 858 -23.95 4.14 6.80
N THR A 859 -24.25 3.69 5.58
CA THR A 859 -25.63 3.69 5.05
C THR A 859 -26.28 2.32 4.94
N ASN A 860 -25.52 1.29 4.58
CA ASN A 860 -25.98 -0.09 4.47
C ASN A 860 -24.76 -1.03 4.54
N PRO A 861 -24.15 -1.21 5.72
CA PRO A 861 -22.98 -2.08 5.87
C PRO A 861 -23.34 -3.51 5.43
N PRO A 862 -22.44 -4.21 4.71
CA PRO A 862 -22.74 -5.57 4.25
C PRO A 862 -22.68 -6.59 5.42
N PRO A 863 -23.07 -7.86 5.21
CA PRO A 863 -23.24 -8.84 6.30
C PRO A 863 -21.92 -9.44 6.83
N GLU A 864 -21.76 -9.46 8.15
CA GLU A 864 -20.54 -9.94 8.84
C GLU A 864 -20.21 -11.43 8.52
N PRO A 865 -18.95 -11.79 8.14
CA PRO A 865 -18.56 -13.16 7.79
C PRO A 865 -18.87 -14.19 8.88
N GLU A 866 -19.34 -15.39 8.52
CA GLU A 866 -20.15 -16.19 9.45
C GLU A 866 -19.39 -16.76 10.65
N TRP A 867 -18.09 -17.03 10.52
CA TRP A 867 -17.28 -17.56 11.63
C TRP A 867 -17.20 -16.58 12.79
N VAL A 868 -17.27 -15.27 12.53
CA VAL A 868 -17.16 -14.24 13.57
C VAL A 868 -18.30 -14.34 14.60
N LYS A 869 -19.43 -14.95 14.26
CA LYS A 869 -20.53 -15.25 15.20
C LYS A 869 -20.12 -16.19 16.35
N SER A 870 -18.96 -16.84 16.29
CA SER A 870 -18.40 -17.65 17.39
C SER A 870 -17.87 -16.80 18.54
N PHE A 871 -17.41 -15.58 18.25
CA PHE A 871 -16.75 -14.67 19.19
C PHE A 871 -17.37 -13.26 19.27
N SER A 872 -18.26 -12.91 18.34
CA SER A 872 -18.81 -11.57 18.19
C SER A 872 -20.32 -11.48 18.43
N PHE A 873 -20.77 -10.48 19.20
CA PHE A 873 -22.19 -10.16 19.38
C PHE A 873 -22.55 -8.80 18.77
N SER A 874 -23.62 -8.77 17.96
CA SER A 874 -24.09 -7.58 17.24
C SER A 874 -25.57 -7.23 17.50
N GLY A 875 -26.19 -7.83 18.52
CA GLY A 875 -27.43 -7.31 19.11
C GLY A 875 -27.16 -6.17 20.10
N GLN A 876 -28.17 -5.31 20.31
CA GLN A 876 -28.18 -4.30 21.38
C GLN A 876 -28.61 -4.94 22.71
#